data_AF-A0A918WPY8-F1
#
_entry.id   AF-A0A918WPY8-F1
#
_cell.length_a   1.000
_cell.length_b   1.000
_cell.length_c   1.000
_cell.angle_alpha   90.00
_cell.angle_beta   90.00
_cell.angle_gamma   90.00
#
_symmetry.space_group_name_H-M   'P 1'
#
loop_
_entity.id
_entity.type
_entity.pdbx_description
1 polymer ?
#
loop_
_entity_poly.entity_id
_entity_poly.type
_entity_poly.pdbx_seq_one_letter_code
_entity_poly.pdbx_strand_id
1 'polypeptide(L)'
;MKFRKKSVYISVLLTACIGQCASALTVVSGTPSSYGVLQGEFQADPESAPTWGPSNNNADRSGAGGGNTAQRVNEPVWGFQVPSITAGESVSEVVFTFDMASTAVQSGANHTAVVSLMTHDDFTDFSGGDFVSSQTALGAGVLVGTFDNTDLSNGATISFSLEGAALTQFAGLYDASGNPTQAEVWFRISYDNFTWEWPVNANDRYQFADNNDGNVTRTLTVTSIDAATIADSLRVETADDGSGVVVPSQTLTAGDPALTVFSIGRDASNGFIGNAPASWSLNVIEGNITAADLVPAADNQSALFFPTGPGSAEIVVSGAANNFVSSGVITVVAGPAATLTVETAIDGSGEVVGDTVLQPGEDFNVYAILRDAAGNYLDSELSADATFTLANVTGDIEAIDLLDFTDGSANFLAVGLGTANIRASLTGFADADSGLITVEPLQNRWVSTGASSWPVAAHWLNGVLPDFDNTTDLFFHDASATKRNTYLQGNHTVRSLNYNEFADSPFNVRYTTNGLTGAENLTFDTDSVDNPAEINIDAGAEGSFKLGNVGSTANEYGVTILADDLLITHEGTGTLTFDVPITEVNGSKSIIKTGAGTVSFAAENTFTGTTTVNEGLLLLNGKAIHDSATLSIDGSGQVQVTEGNIENVGSLVLGGIAQADGTYGPTGSGAETINDLYFAATSGLVNVGAPVLNAYESFVSVIVDPADRGIEDDPDGDGIPNGIEFVIGGSPLDSSDLAFLPTGEFVNVDLGNGPSDYIQFTYRSRSDVAPLAPGVEYDTDLQGDDWVLSADGVNGVVIQTTGNGFEAGIDRVDVYLPSSLAIDGKIFARLSVRLTQ
;
A
#
# COMPACT_ATOMS: atom_id res chain seq x y z
N MET A 1 -13.04 -11.21 -13.84
CA MET A 1 -14.32 -11.24 -14.59
C MET A 1 -14.71 -12.69 -14.81
N LYS A 2 -15.88 -13.14 -14.33
CA LYS A 2 -16.37 -14.51 -14.51
C LYS A 2 -16.73 -14.74 -15.98
N PHE A 3 -16.00 -15.62 -16.66
CA PHE A 3 -16.31 -16.06 -18.01
C PHE A 3 -17.61 -16.87 -18.01
N ARG A 4 -18.68 -16.32 -18.61
CA ARG A 4 -19.85 -17.10 -19.03
C ARG A 4 -19.85 -17.18 -20.55
N LYS A 5 -20.03 -18.41 -21.04
CA LYS A 5 -20.19 -18.80 -22.44
C LYS A 5 -21.14 -17.84 -23.15
N LYS A 6 -20.63 -17.07 -24.11
CA LYS A 6 -21.42 -16.37 -25.12
C LYS A 6 -21.27 -17.13 -26.43
N SER A 7 -22.27 -17.92 -26.78
CA SER A 7 -22.44 -18.39 -28.16
C SER A 7 -23.17 -17.28 -28.91
N VAL A 8 -22.43 -16.38 -29.53
CA VAL A 8 -22.97 -15.45 -30.53
C VAL A 8 -22.88 -16.18 -31.87
N TYR A 9 -24.00 -16.73 -32.33
CA TYR A 9 -24.09 -17.24 -33.70
C TYR A 9 -24.19 -16.03 -34.63
N ILE A 10 -23.10 -15.75 -35.35
CA ILE A 10 -23.09 -14.83 -36.48
C ILE A 10 -23.62 -15.61 -37.69
N SER A 11 -24.86 -15.35 -38.10
CA SER A 11 -25.39 -15.83 -39.38
C SER A 11 -24.69 -15.08 -40.51
N VAL A 12 -23.67 -15.71 -41.10
CA VAL A 12 -23.06 -15.26 -42.35
C VAL A 12 -24.01 -15.59 -43.51
N LEU A 13 -24.46 -14.56 -44.22
CA LEU A 13 -25.11 -14.67 -45.52
C LEU A 13 -24.11 -15.36 -46.48
N LEU A 14 -24.30 -16.63 -46.80
CA LEU A 14 -23.53 -17.32 -47.83
C LEU A 14 -24.26 -17.18 -49.17
N THR A 15 -23.84 -16.23 -49.99
CA THR A 15 -24.12 -16.23 -51.43
C THR A 15 -22.81 -16.04 -52.18
N ALA A 16 -22.25 -17.14 -52.69
CA ALA A 16 -21.63 -17.31 -54.02
C ALA A 16 -20.50 -18.36 -54.05
N CYS A 17 -20.65 -19.33 -54.97
CA CYS A 17 -19.65 -20.23 -55.60
C CYS A 17 -18.85 -21.16 -54.68
N ILE A 18 -18.88 -22.48 -54.86
CA ILE A 18 -18.01 -23.30 -55.75
C ILE A 18 -18.69 -24.70 -55.81
N GLY A 19 -19.00 -25.30 -56.97
CA GLY A 19 -18.04 -26.07 -57.76
C GLY A 19 -17.79 -27.47 -57.17
N GLN A 20 -18.69 -28.42 -57.47
CA GLN A 20 -18.62 -29.90 -57.33
C GLN A 20 -18.12 -30.50 -56.00
N CYS A 21 -19.00 -31.32 -55.39
CA CYS A 21 -18.83 -32.21 -54.23
C CYS A 21 -19.05 -31.64 -52.81
N ALA A 22 -19.90 -30.63 -52.66
CA ALA A 22 -20.69 -30.45 -51.42
C ALA A 22 -22.15 -30.83 -51.71
N SER A 23 -22.79 -31.60 -50.84
CA SER A 23 -24.24 -31.86 -50.94
C SER A 23 -24.95 -30.51 -51.03
N ALA A 24 -25.77 -30.28 -52.05
CA ALA A 24 -26.48 -29.02 -52.16
C ALA A 24 -27.48 -28.93 -50.99
N LEU A 25 -27.18 -28.07 -50.01
CA LEU A 25 -28.16 -27.68 -49.00
C LEU A 25 -29.24 -26.86 -49.72
N THR A 26 -30.48 -27.30 -49.62
CA THR A 26 -31.64 -26.57 -50.15
C THR A 26 -32.25 -25.73 -49.02
N VAL A 27 -32.49 -24.44 -49.27
CA VAL A 27 -33.10 -23.53 -48.29
C VAL A 27 -34.42 -23.01 -48.85
N VAL A 28 -35.51 -23.19 -48.09
CA VAL A 28 -36.85 -22.69 -48.41
C VAL A 28 -37.44 -21.92 -47.23
N SER A 29 -38.30 -20.94 -47.50
CA SER A 29 -38.92 -20.12 -46.46
C SER A 29 -40.41 -20.42 -46.30
N GLY A 30 -40.86 -20.60 -45.06
CA GLY A 30 -42.29 -20.63 -44.74
C GLY A 30 -42.91 -19.24 -44.89
N THR A 31 -44.14 -19.19 -45.40
CA THR A 31 -44.83 -17.91 -45.61
C THR A 31 -45.67 -17.58 -44.37
N PRO A 32 -45.51 -16.43 -43.71
CA PRO A 32 -46.34 -16.05 -42.57
C PRO A 32 -47.83 -16.11 -42.93
N SER A 33 -48.64 -16.70 -42.05
CA SER A 33 -50.08 -16.84 -42.23
C SER A 33 -50.86 -16.10 -41.13
N SER A 34 -52.04 -16.60 -40.75
CA SER A 34 -52.89 -15.99 -39.74
C SER A 34 -52.18 -15.82 -38.38
N TYR A 35 -52.67 -14.91 -37.56
CA TYR A 35 -52.10 -14.57 -36.24
C TYR A 35 -53.21 -14.21 -35.25
N GLY A 36 -52.94 -14.39 -33.97
CA GLY A 36 -53.91 -14.07 -32.91
C GLY A 36 -53.26 -13.95 -31.55
N VAL A 37 -54.09 -13.84 -30.53
CA VAL A 37 -53.64 -13.70 -29.14
C VAL A 37 -54.59 -14.38 -28.18
N LEU A 38 -54.01 -15.06 -27.19
CA LEU A 38 -54.73 -15.60 -26.05
C LEU A 38 -54.68 -14.56 -24.91
N GLN A 39 -55.85 -14.19 -24.36
CA GLN A 39 -55.97 -13.06 -23.42
C GLN A 39 -56.76 -13.39 -22.15
N GLY A 40 -56.25 -13.07 -20.97
CA GLY A 40 -56.97 -13.21 -19.68
C GLY A 40 -56.96 -11.92 -18.83
N GLU A 41 -58.03 -11.68 -18.05
CA GLU A 41 -58.16 -10.56 -17.09
C GLU A 41 -57.93 -11.05 -15.65
N PHE A 42 -56.74 -10.84 -15.07
CA PHE A 42 -56.39 -11.45 -13.78
C PHE A 42 -56.59 -10.57 -12.54
N GLN A 43 -57.13 -9.34 -12.68
CA GLN A 43 -57.33 -8.42 -11.53
C GLN A 43 -58.78 -8.02 -11.22
N ALA A 44 -59.77 -8.39 -12.05
CA ALA A 44 -61.18 -8.05 -11.81
C ALA A 44 -62.06 -9.25 -11.42
N ASP A 45 -61.71 -10.46 -11.88
CA ASP A 45 -62.40 -11.71 -11.53
C ASP A 45 -61.46 -12.92 -11.80
N PRO A 46 -60.94 -13.61 -10.77
CA PRO A 46 -60.10 -14.80 -10.95
C PRO A 46 -60.85 -15.99 -11.58
N GLU A 47 -62.17 -15.90 -11.78
CA GLU A 47 -62.97 -16.90 -12.52
C GLU A 47 -63.18 -16.55 -14.01
N SER A 48 -62.69 -15.39 -14.49
CA SER A 48 -62.77 -15.06 -15.92
C SER A 48 -61.77 -15.89 -16.73
N ALA A 49 -62.28 -16.90 -17.44
CA ALA A 49 -61.46 -17.77 -18.27
C ALA A 49 -60.75 -16.97 -19.38
N PRO A 50 -59.49 -17.29 -19.73
CA PRO A 50 -58.82 -16.71 -20.87
C PRO A 50 -59.68 -16.85 -22.13
N THR A 51 -59.68 -15.81 -22.96
CA THR A 51 -60.41 -15.75 -24.22
C THR A 51 -59.45 -15.79 -25.39
N TRP A 52 -59.84 -16.53 -26.42
CA TRP A 52 -59.14 -16.54 -27.70
C TRP A 52 -59.58 -15.34 -28.54
N GLY A 53 -58.61 -14.52 -28.95
CA GLY A 53 -58.79 -13.34 -29.78
C GLY A 53 -58.19 -13.55 -31.17
N PRO A 54 -58.96 -13.98 -32.18
CA PRO A 54 -58.46 -14.12 -33.54
C PRO A 54 -58.17 -12.72 -34.11
N SER A 55 -56.90 -12.38 -34.32
CA SER A 55 -56.42 -11.10 -34.88
C SER A 55 -56.85 -9.83 -34.13
N ASN A 56 -56.17 -9.49 -33.03
CA ASN A 56 -56.33 -8.18 -32.40
C ASN A 56 -54.98 -7.47 -32.22
N ASN A 57 -55.02 -6.16 -31.99
CA ASN A 57 -53.83 -5.27 -31.84
C ASN A 57 -52.95 -5.56 -30.60
N ASN A 58 -53.07 -6.75 -29.99
CA ASN A 58 -52.18 -7.23 -28.93
C ASN A 58 -51.48 -8.54 -29.32
N ALA A 59 -51.65 -9.04 -30.55
CA ALA A 59 -50.91 -10.18 -31.07
C ALA A 59 -49.43 -9.86 -31.40
N ASP A 60 -49.03 -8.60 -31.19
CA ASP A 60 -47.68 -8.04 -31.22
C ASP A 60 -47.04 -8.00 -29.82
N ARG A 61 -47.69 -8.55 -28.78
CA ARG A 61 -47.27 -8.36 -27.38
C ARG A 61 -47.33 -9.65 -26.58
N SER A 62 -46.26 -9.93 -25.84
CA SER A 62 -46.24 -10.98 -24.81
C SER A 62 -46.00 -10.35 -23.43
N GLY A 63 -46.84 -10.67 -22.45
CA GLY A 63 -46.77 -10.13 -21.08
C GLY A 63 -47.98 -9.30 -20.66
N ALA A 64 -47.85 -8.54 -19.56
CA ALA A 64 -48.96 -7.82 -18.93
C ALA A 64 -49.10 -6.37 -19.42
N GLY A 65 -50.32 -5.95 -19.76
CA GLY A 65 -50.63 -4.58 -20.20
C GLY A 65 -51.99 -4.10 -19.72
N GLY A 66 -52.10 -2.83 -19.32
CA GLY A 66 -53.35 -2.24 -18.83
C GLY A 66 -53.14 -1.08 -17.85
N GLY A 67 -54.20 -0.32 -17.57
CA GLY A 67 -54.18 0.73 -16.55
C GLY A 67 -54.36 0.18 -15.13
N ASN A 68 -54.15 1.02 -14.11
CA ASN A 68 -54.08 0.66 -12.67
C ASN A 68 -55.28 -0.12 -12.09
N THR A 69 -56.35 -0.34 -12.85
CA THR A 69 -57.60 -0.97 -12.40
C THR A 69 -58.01 -2.20 -13.21
N ALA A 70 -57.30 -2.56 -14.28
CA ALA A 70 -57.53 -3.79 -15.05
C ALA A 70 -56.27 -4.18 -15.84
N GLN A 71 -55.56 -5.23 -15.40
CA GLN A 71 -54.40 -5.78 -16.10
C GLN A 71 -54.81 -6.97 -16.97
N ARG A 72 -54.44 -6.92 -18.26
CA ARG A 72 -54.63 -7.99 -19.24
C ARG A 72 -53.31 -8.65 -19.55
N VAL A 73 -53.34 -9.96 -19.69
CA VAL A 73 -52.20 -10.76 -20.10
C VAL A 73 -52.37 -11.16 -21.56
N ASN A 74 -51.32 -11.03 -22.36
CA ASN A 74 -51.32 -11.41 -23.77
C ASN A 74 -50.26 -12.48 -24.05
N GLU A 75 -50.66 -13.55 -24.75
CA GLU A 75 -49.77 -14.54 -25.35
C GLU A 75 -50.04 -14.60 -26.86
N PRO A 76 -49.13 -14.09 -27.71
CA PRO A 76 -49.34 -14.07 -29.13
C PRO A 76 -49.08 -15.45 -29.74
N VAL A 77 -49.85 -15.76 -30.78
CA VAL A 77 -49.67 -16.96 -31.60
C VAL A 77 -49.57 -16.58 -33.07
N TRP A 78 -48.61 -17.19 -33.76
CA TRP A 78 -48.20 -16.81 -35.11
C TRP A 78 -48.09 -18.03 -36.01
N GLY A 79 -48.85 -18.03 -37.10
CA GLY A 79 -48.88 -19.11 -38.08
C GLY A 79 -47.91 -18.89 -39.24
N PHE A 80 -47.49 -19.99 -39.84
CA PHE A 80 -46.78 -20.07 -41.12
C PHE A 80 -47.37 -21.18 -41.98
N GLN A 81 -47.51 -20.92 -43.27
CA GLN A 81 -47.68 -21.98 -44.28
C GLN A 81 -46.37 -22.76 -44.38
N VAL A 82 -46.44 -24.08 -44.23
CA VAL A 82 -45.26 -24.96 -44.27
C VAL A 82 -44.79 -25.09 -45.73
N PRO A 83 -43.52 -24.76 -46.06
CA PRO A 83 -43.04 -24.84 -47.43
C PRO A 83 -42.74 -26.29 -47.82
N SER A 84 -42.90 -26.67 -49.11
CA SER A 84 -42.39 -27.94 -49.62
C SER A 84 -40.86 -27.95 -49.68
N ILE A 85 -40.23 -29.11 -49.44
CA ILE A 85 -38.80 -29.36 -49.65
C ILE A 85 -38.57 -30.24 -50.89
N THR A 86 -37.33 -30.35 -51.35
CA THR A 86 -36.99 -31.22 -52.48
C THR A 86 -37.28 -32.68 -52.14
N ALA A 87 -37.89 -33.41 -53.08
CA ALA A 87 -38.20 -34.83 -52.88
C ALA A 87 -36.93 -35.64 -52.57
N GLY A 88 -36.95 -36.40 -51.47
CA GLY A 88 -35.84 -37.23 -51.02
C GLY A 88 -34.87 -36.57 -50.04
N GLU A 89 -34.95 -35.26 -49.83
CA GLU A 89 -34.18 -34.58 -48.79
C GLU A 89 -34.87 -34.71 -47.42
N SER A 90 -34.08 -34.58 -46.35
CA SER A 90 -34.59 -34.48 -44.97
C SER A 90 -34.29 -33.10 -44.40
N VAL A 91 -35.19 -32.58 -43.57
CA VAL A 91 -34.97 -31.31 -42.86
C VAL A 91 -33.76 -31.44 -41.93
N SER A 92 -32.74 -30.60 -42.16
CA SER A 92 -31.52 -30.56 -41.35
C SER A 92 -31.53 -29.43 -40.34
N GLU A 93 -32.19 -28.32 -40.65
CA GLU A 93 -32.28 -27.16 -39.77
C GLU A 93 -33.59 -26.40 -40.02
N VAL A 94 -34.18 -25.86 -38.96
CA VAL A 94 -35.30 -24.94 -39.03
C VAL A 94 -35.03 -23.75 -38.12
N VAL A 95 -35.13 -22.53 -38.66
CA VAL A 95 -34.89 -21.29 -37.90
C VAL A 95 -36.15 -20.45 -37.92
N PHE A 96 -36.72 -20.21 -36.74
CA PHE A 96 -37.84 -19.29 -36.52
C PHE A 96 -37.29 -17.94 -36.05
N THR A 97 -37.70 -16.85 -36.70
CA THR A 97 -37.16 -15.50 -36.45
C THR A 97 -38.27 -14.46 -36.34
N PHE A 98 -38.08 -13.47 -35.46
CA PHE A 98 -38.95 -12.30 -35.34
C PHE A 98 -38.16 -11.06 -34.92
N ASP A 99 -38.72 -9.88 -35.17
CA ASP A 99 -38.11 -8.59 -34.82
C ASP A 99 -38.74 -7.98 -33.55
N MET A 100 -37.91 -7.35 -32.72
CA MET A 100 -38.32 -6.66 -31.49
C MET A 100 -38.60 -5.18 -31.74
N ALA A 101 -39.74 -4.65 -31.26
CA ALA A 101 -39.99 -3.21 -31.21
C ALA A 101 -39.46 -2.58 -29.92
N SER A 102 -39.82 -3.14 -28.76
CA SER A 102 -39.32 -2.68 -27.47
C SER A 102 -39.38 -3.73 -26.36
N THR A 103 -38.45 -3.64 -25.41
CA THR A 103 -38.39 -4.45 -24.18
C THR A 103 -38.83 -3.62 -22.97
N ALA A 104 -40.10 -3.21 -22.93
CA ALA A 104 -40.65 -2.40 -21.85
C ALA A 104 -40.88 -3.24 -20.57
N VAL A 105 -39.80 -3.67 -19.92
CA VAL A 105 -39.81 -4.43 -18.66
C VAL A 105 -39.16 -3.57 -17.57
N GLN A 106 -39.94 -3.18 -16.56
CA GLN A 106 -39.56 -2.27 -15.49
C GLN A 106 -39.29 -2.96 -14.15
N SER A 107 -39.82 -4.17 -13.90
CA SER A 107 -39.44 -4.94 -12.71
C SER A 107 -38.01 -5.46 -12.82
N GLY A 108 -37.22 -5.30 -11.76
CA GLY A 108 -35.82 -5.75 -11.69
C GLY A 108 -35.63 -7.26 -11.55
N ALA A 109 -36.63 -8.07 -11.90
CA ALA A 109 -36.57 -9.52 -11.97
C ALA A 109 -36.50 -9.96 -13.44
N ASN A 110 -35.83 -11.08 -13.74
CA ASN A 110 -35.75 -11.63 -15.10
C ASN A 110 -37.17 -11.93 -15.60
N HIS A 111 -37.62 -11.20 -16.62
CA HIS A 111 -38.87 -11.47 -17.31
C HIS A 111 -38.58 -12.51 -18.40
N THR A 112 -38.93 -13.77 -18.23
CA THR A 112 -38.57 -14.81 -19.21
C THR A 112 -39.75 -15.12 -20.10
N ALA A 113 -39.54 -15.12 -21.41
CA ALA A 113 -40.50 -15.61 -22.39
C ALA A 113 -40.08 -16.98 -22.94
N VAL A 114 -41.08 -17.77 -23.28
CA VAL A 114 -40.97 -19.14 -23.76
C VAL A 114 -41.59 -19.20 -25.15
N VAL A 115 -40.82 -19.66 -26.14
CA VAL A 115 -41.29 -19.90 -27.50
C VAL A 115 -41.61 -21.38 -27.65
N SER A 116 -42.84 -21.68 -28.06
CA SER A 116 -43.33 -23.05 -28.25
C SER A 116 -43.83 -23.27 -29.67
N LEU A 117 -43.51 -24.43 -30.24
CA LEU A 117 -44.06 -24.97 -31.48
C LEU A 117 -45.35 -25.75 -31.15
N MET A 118 -46.49 -25.30 -31.64
CA MET A 118 -47.79 -25.90 -31.35
C MET A 118 -48.07 -27.11 -32.27
N THR A 119 -48.92 -28.04 -31.82
CA THR A 119 -49.39 -29.20 -32.58
C THR A 119 -50.67 -28.94 -33.37
N HIS A 120 -51.12 -27.67 -33.44
CA HIS A 120 -52.31 -27.28 -34.19
C HIS A 120 -52.00 -27.18 -35.68
N ASP A 121 -52.99 -27.49 -36.51
CA ASP A 121 -52.91 -27.41 -37.97
C ASP A 121 -53.86 -26.35 -38.55
N ASP A 122 -54.80 -25.82 -37.76
CA ASP A 122 -55.70 -24.73 -38.14
C ASP A 122 -55.79 -23.62 -37.07
N PHE A 123 -56.00 -22.39 -37.52
CA PHE A 123 -56.17 -21.22 -36.64
C PHE A 123 -57.37 -21.33 -35.69
N THR A 124 -58.39 -22.09 -36.05
CA THR A 124 -59.60 -22.30 -35.25
C THR A 124 -59.43 -23.31 -34.13
N ASP A 125 -58.30 -24.03 -34.09
CA ASP A 125 -58.02 -24.98 -33.01
C ASP A 125 -57.66 -24.31 -31.70
N PHE A 126 -57.26 -23.03 -31.74
CA PHE A 126 -56.92 -22.25 -30.56
C PHE A 126 -58.15 -21.89 -29.74
N SER A 127 -58.04 -22.06 -28.43
CA SER A 127 -59.08 -21.80 -27.45
C SER A 127 -58.50 -21.18 -26.18
N GLY A 128 -59.36 -20.72 -25.27
CA GLY A 128 -58.92 -20.26 -23.94
C GLY A 128 -58.14 -21.31 -23.14
N GLY A 129 -58.27 -22.60 -23.47
CA GLY A 129 -57.52 -23.69 -22.82
C GLY A 129 -56.04 -23.76 -23.21
N ASP A 130 -55.63 -23.07 -24.28
CA ASP A 130 -54.25 -23.07 -24.78
C ASP A 130 -53.39 -21.97 -24.14
N PHE A 131 -54.00 -21.12 -23.31
CA PHE A 131 -53.33 -20.09 -22.53
C PHE A 131 -52.59 -20.70 -21.35
N VAL A 132 -51.27 -20.52 -21.26
CA VAL A 132 -50.43 -21.16 -20.23
C VAL A 132 -49.35 -20.22 -19.72
N SER A 133 -49.52 -19.76 -18.47
CA SER A 133 -48.51 -18.97 -17.74
C SER A 133 -47.51 -19.89 -17.00
N SER A 134 -46.53 -20.46 -17.70
CA SER A 134 -45.51 -21.38 -17.14
C SER A 134 -44.16 -21.30 -17.88
N GLN A 135 -43.03 -21.56 -17.17
CA GLN A 135 -41.67 -21.67 -17.74
C GLN A 135 -41.41 -22.96 -18.54
N THR A 136 -42.32 -23.93 -18.48
CA THR A 136 -42.21 -25.20 -19.21
C THR A 136 -43.16 -25.19 -20.40
N ALA A 137 -42.74 -25.72 -21.55
CA ALA A 137 -43.65 -25.97 -22.66
C ALA A 137 -44.75 -26.93 -22.17
N LEU A 138 -45.96 -26.40 -22.01
CA LEU A 138 -47.10 -27.15 -21.52
C LEU A 138 -48.36 -26.67 -22.23
N GLY A 139 -49.21 -27.66 -22.56
CA GLY A 139 -50.31 -27.57 -23.52
C GLY A 139 -50.02 -28.46 -24.74
N ALA A 140 -50.69 -28.17 -25.85
CA ALA A 140 -50.53 -28.86 -27.13
C ALA A 140 -49.28 -28.40 -27.92
N GLY A 141 -48.11 -28.22 -27.29
CA GLY A 141 -46.90 -27.71 -27.97
C GLY A 141 -45.56 -28.10 -27.33
N VAL A 142 -44.47 -27.94 -28.07
CA VAL A 142 -43.08 -28.33 -27.70
C VAL A 142 -42.18 -27.10 -27.61
N LEU A 143 -41.27 -27.09 -26.64
CA LEU A 143 -40.33 -25.99 -26.40
C LEU A 143 -39.38 -25.81 -27.58
N VAL A 144 -39.30 -24.58 -28.10
CA VAL A 144 -38.31 -24.17 -29.12
C VAL A 144 -37.14 -23.45 -28.45
N GLY A 145 -37.42 -22.57 -27.49
CA GLY A 145 -36.40 -21.83 -26.76
C GLY A 145 -36.99 -20.86 -25.75
N THR A 146 -36.12 -20.20 -25.02
CA THR A 146 -36.48 -19.16 -24.04
C THR A 146 -35.63 -17.92 -24.27
N PHE A 147 -36.14 -16.76 -23.91
CA PHE A 147 -35.38 -15.50 -23.90
C PHE A 147 -35.80 -14.63 -22.72
N ASP A 148 -34.89 -13.81 -22.21
CA ASP A 148 -35.21 -12.81 -21.19
C ASP A 148 -34.84 -11.38 -21.59
N ASN A 149 -35.07 -10.42 -20.69
CA ASN A 149 -34.85 -9.00 -20.94
C ASN A 149 -33.36 -8.63 -21.03
N THR A 150 -32.44 -9.52 -20.65
CA THR A 150 -31.00 -9.36 -20.81
C THR A 150 -30.48 -9.90 -22.14
N ASP A 151 -31.22 -10.82 -22.76
CA ASP A 151 -30.89 -11.39 -24.08
C ASP A 151 -31.26 -10.46 -25.25
N LEU A 152 -32.05 -9.42 -24.99
CA LEU A 152 -32.72 -8.62 -26.02
C LEU A 152 -32.30 -7.15 -26.05
N SER A 153 -32.26 -6.57 -27.26
CA SER A 153 -32.13 -5.12 -27.46
C SER A 153 -33.25 -4.59 -28.36
N ASN A 154 -33.66 -3.32 -28.17
CA ASN A 154 -34.72 -2.72 -28.99
C ASN A 154 -34.30 -2.70 -30.47
N GLY A 155 -35.19 -3.14 -31.37
CA GLY A 155 -34.91 -3.25 -32.80
C GLY A 155 -34.11 -4.48 -33.22
N ALA A 156 -33.79 -5.41 -32.30
CA ALA A 156 -33.06 -6.62 -32.64
C ALA A 156 -33.94 -7.66 -33.36
N THR A 157 -33.32 -8.38 -34.29
CA THR A 157 -33.85 -9.61 -34.89
C THR A 157 -33.43 -10.79 -34.04
N ILE A 158 -34.40 -11.61 -33.61
CA ILE A 158 -34.20 -12.75 -32.73
C ILE A 158 -34.49 -14.03 -33.48
N SER A 159 -33.55 -14.98 -33.46
CA SER A 159 -33.64 -16.24 -34.17
C SER A 159 -33.50 -17.43 -33.22
N PHE A 160 -34.38 -18.41 -33.38
CA PHE A 160 -34.35 -19.69 -32.68
C PHE A 160 -34.20 -20.81 -33.69
N SER A 161 -33.10 -21.56 -33.60
CA SER A 161 -32.99 -22.86 -34.27
C SER A 161 -33.80 -23.89 -33.50
N LEU A 162 -34.67 -24.62 -34.20
CA LEU A 162 -35.39 -25.73 -33.61
C LEU A 162 -34.41 -26.87 -33.37
N GLU A 163 -34.39 -27.39 -32.15
CA GLU A 163 -33.56 -28.51 -31.75
C GLU A 163 -34.41 -29.64 -31.15
N GLY A 164 -33.82 -30.84 -31.06
CA GLY A 164 -34.41 -31.98 -30.35
C GLY A 164 -35.86 -32.29 -30.75
N ALA A 165 -36.76 -32.25 -29.76
CA ALA A 165 -38.17 -32.60 -29.95
C ALA A 165 -38.91 -31.62 -30.88
N ALA A 166 -38.57 -30.32 -30.88
CA ALA A 166 -39.20 -29.34 -31.77
C ALA A 166 -38.79 -29.57 -33.22
N LEU A 167 -37.50 -29.84 -33.47
CA LEU A 167 -37.02 -30.20 -34.81
C LEU A 167 -37.63 -31.52 -35.29
N THR A 168 -37.74 -32.50 -34.40
CA THR A 168 -38.36 -33.79 -34.71
C THR A 168 -39.83 -33.62 -35.08
N GLN A 169 -40.58 -32.82 -34.34
CA GLN A 169 -41.98 -32.52 -34.63
C GLN A 169 -42.12 -31.81 -35.98
N PHE A 170 -41.29 -30.79 -36.26
CA PHE A 170 -41.34 -30.05 -37.52
C PHE A 170 -40.93 -30.92 -38.72
N ALA A 171 -39.85 -31.70 -38.60
CA ALA A 171 -39.40 -32.60 -39.66
C ALA A 171 -40.43 -33.69 -39.96
N GLY A 172 -41.18 -34.14 -38.94
CA GLY A 172 -42.30 -35.08 -39.09
C GLY A 172 -43.49 -34.54 -39.90
N LEU A 173 -43.51 -33.24 -40.22
CA LEU A 173 -44.53 -32.63 -41.06
C LEU A 173 -44.32 -32.89 -42.55
N TYR A 174 -43.31 -33.66 -42.96
CA TYR A 174 -43.03 -33.93 -44.36
C TYR A 174 -43.27 -35.40 -44.70
N ASP A 175 -43.95 -35.64 -45.83
CA ASP A 175 -44.00 -36.96 -46.43
C ASP A 175 -42.70 -37.28 -47.20
N ALA A 176 -42.56 -38.53 -47.65
CA ALA A 176 -41.38 -38.98 -48.40
C ALA A 176 -41.19 -38.26 -49.76
N SER A 177 -42.18 -37.51 -50.23
CA SER A 177 -42.10 -36.71 -51.46
C SER A 177 -41.70 -35.26 -51.20
N GLY A 178 -41.43 -34.89 -49.94
CA GLY A 178 -41.08 -33.53 -49.53
C GLY A 178 -42.28 -32.60 -49.42
N ASN A 179 -43.51 -33.12 -49.47
CA ASN A 179 -44.71 -32.32 -49.31
C ASN A 179 -45.12 -32.24 -47.83
N PRO A 180 -45.62 -31.09 -47.37
CA PRO A 180 -46.08 -30.95 -46.00
C PRO A 180 -47.38 -31.76 -45.78
N THR A 181 -47.45 -32.51 -44.67
CA THR A 181 -48.60 -33.31 -44.23
C THR A 181 -49.65 -32.48 -43.50
N GLN A 182 -49.27 -31.30 -43.02
CA GLN A 182 -50.15 -30.25 -42.50
C GLN A 182 -49.87 -28.92 -43.20
N ALA A 183 -50.91 -28.12 -43.46
CA ALA A 183 -50.77 -26.89 -44.24
C ALA A 183 -50.09 -25.76 -43.46
N GLU A 184 -50.36 -25.67 -42.15
CA GLU A 184 -49.84 -24.61 -41.29
C GLU A 184 -49.10 -25.17 -40.08
N VAL A 185 -48.22 -24.34 -39.55
CA VAL A 185 -47.51 -24.57 -38.30
C VAL A 185 -47.54 -23.29 -37.48
N TRP A 186 -47.62 -23.43 -36.16
CA TRP A 186 -47.94 -22.33 -35.27
C TRP A 186 -46.93 -22.21 -34.14
N PHE A 187 -46.49 -20.98 -33.86
CA PHE A 187 -45.65 -20.65 -32.72
C PHE A 187 -46.44 -19.84 -31.69
N ARG A 188 -46.27 -20.14 -30.41
CA ARG A 188 -46.81 -19.37 -29.29
C ARG A 188 -45.68 -18.78 -28.48
N ILE A 189 -45.80 -17.53 -28.04
CA ILE A 189 -44.86 -16.92 -27.10
C ILE A 189 -45.55 -16.67 -25.76
N SER A 190 -45.27 -17.52 -24.78
CA SER A 190 -45.74 -17.34 -23.41
C SER A 190 -44.69 -16.61 -22.58
N TYR A 191 -45.08 -16.11 -21.41
CA TYR A 191 -44.16 -15.52 -20.44
C TYR A 191 -44.32 -16.23 -19.10
N ASP A 192 -43.30 -16.11 -18.26
CA ASP A 192 -43.21 -16.87 -17.03
C ASP A 192 -43.80 -16.21 -15.77
N ASN A 193 -44.09 -17.11 -14.83
CA ASN A 193 -44.75 -16.96 -13.55
C ASN A 193 -44.34 -15.72 -12.74
N PHE A 194 -45.19 -14.69 -12.75
CA PHE A 194 -45.15 -13.62 -11.75
C PHE A 194 -46.01 -14.03 -10.54
N THR A 195 -45.40 -14.13 -9.36
CA THR A 195 -46.16 -14.14 -8.11
C THR A 195 -46.80 -12.77 -7.96
N TRP A 196 -48.13 -12.70 -8.03
CA TRP A 196 -48.91 -11.46 -7.96
C TRP A 196 -48.85 -10.80 -6.58
N GLU A 197 -47.70 -10.26 -6.18
CA GLU A 197 -47.61 -9.37 -5.01
C GLU A 197 -47.93 -7.94 -5.44
N TRP A 198 -48.99 -7.39 -4.86
CA TRP A 198 -49.42 -6.01 -5.09
C TRP A 198 -48.51 -5.03 -4.33
N PRO A 199 -48.12 -3.88 -4.89
CA PRO A 199 -48.47 -3.33 -6.21
C PRO A 199 -47.55 -3.82 -7.34
N VAL A 200 -48.13 -4.33 -8.43
CA VAL A 200 -47.37 -4.74 -9.62
C VAL A 200 -47.13 -3.54 -10.52
N ASN A 201 -45.90 -3.37 -11.01
CA ASN A 201 -45.56 -2.36 -12.01
C ASN A 201 -46.41 -2.61 -13.26
N ALA A 202 -47.30 -1.67 -13.57
CA ALA A 202 -48.15 -1.77 -14.75
C ALA A 202 -47.29 -1.55 -16.01
N ASN A 203 -47.21 -2.56 -16.89
CA ASN A 203 -46.65 -2.58 -18.26
C ASN A 203 -45.39 -3.42 -18.54
N ASP A 204 -45.05 -4.43 -17.73
CA ASP A 204 -43.96 -5.36 -18.08
C ASP A 204 -44.37 -6.29 -19.23
N ARG A 205 -43.82 -6.01 -20.43
CA ARG A 205 -44.14 -6.75 -21.65
C ARG A 205 -43.05 -6.63 -22.72
N TYR A 206 -42.97 -7.66 -23.54
CA TYR A 206 -42.29 -7.66 -24.83
C TYR A 206 -43.22 -7.10 -25.91
N GLN A 207 -42.73 -6.13 -26.69
CA GLN A 207 -43.40 -5.63 -27.89
C GLN A 207 -42.58 -6.04 -29.11
N PHE A 208 -43.22 -6.74 -30.03
CA PHE A 208 -42.63 -7.19 -31.28
C PHE A 208 -42.91 -6.17 -32.39
N ALA A 209 -41.99 -6.05 -33.34
CA ALA A 209 -42.13 -5.10 -34.44
C ALA A 209 -43.25 -5.56 -35.39
N ASP A 210 -44.29 -4.74 -35.48
CA ASP A 210 -45.43 -4.98 -36.35
C ASP A 210 -45.52 -3.94 -37.48
N ASN A 211 -46.46 -4.16 -38.38
CA ASN A 211 -46.83 -3.27 -39.49
C ASN A 211 -47.98 -2.29 -39.10
N ASN A 212 -48.18 -1.99 -37.81
CA ASN A 212 -49.28 -1.22 -37.23
C ASN A 212 -50.70 -1.85 -37.33
N ASP A 213 -50.82 -3.14 -37.69
CA ASP A 213 -52.09 -3.90 -37.64
C ASP A 213 -52.06 -5.11 -36.68
N GLY A 214 -51.01 -5.22 -35.85
CA GLY A 214 -50.76 -6.35 -34.96
C GLY A 214 -50.04 -7.54 -35.62
N ASN A 215 -49.72 -7.47 -36.91
CA ASN A 215 -48.97 -8.52 -37.60
C ASN A 215 -47.45 -8.30 -37.51
N VAL A 216 -46.79 -9.18 -36.74
CA VAL A 216 -45.35 -9.11 -36.46
C VAL A 216 -44.50 -9.50 -37.67
N THR A 217 -43.39 -8.78 -37.87
CA THR A 217 -42.35 -9.15 -38.84
C THR A 217 -41.65 -10.41 -38.37
N ARG A 218 -41.90 -11.53 -39.07
CA ARG A 218 -41.44 -12.86 -38.70
C ARG A 218 -41.08 -13.69 -39.92
N THR A 219 -40.11 -14.57 -39.79
CA THR A 219 -39.67 -15.48 -40.85
C THR A 219 -39.47 -16.90 -40.29
N LEU A 220 -39.64 -17.88 -41.17
CA LEU A 220 -39.37 -19.28 -40.90
C LEU A 220 -38.51 -19.80 -42.05
N THR A 221 -37.31 -20.27 -41.75
CA THR A 221 -36.39 -20.82 -42.74
C THR A 221 -36.22 -22.31 -42.49
N VAL A 222 -36.31 -23.12 -43.53
CA VAL A 222 -36.13 -24.58 -43.50
C VAL A 222 -35.00 -24.94 -44.43
N THR A 223 -33.98 -25.60 -43.89
CA THR A 223 -32.84 -26.15 -44.64
C THR A 223 -33.00 -27.66 -44.72
N SER A 224 -32.81 -28.23 -45.91
CA SER A 224 -32.87 -29.67 -46.18
C SER A 224 -31.61 -30.17 -46.89
N ILE A 225 -31.27 -31.43 -46.65
CA ILE A 225 -30.05 -32.08 -47.16
C ILE A 225 -30.33 -33.51 -47.65
N ASP A 226 -29.58 -33.96 -48.65
CA ASP A 226 -29.50 -35.36 -49.06
C ASP A 226 -28.50 -36.13 -48.18
N ALA A 227 -29.01 -36.95 -47.28
CA ALA A 227 -28.23 -37.74 -46.33
C ALA A 227 -27.25 -38.75 -46.99
N ALA A 228 -27.40 -39.06 -48.28
CA ALA A 228 -26.53 -40.02 -48.98
C ALA A 228 -25.12 -39.50 -49.31
N THR A 229 -24.78 -38.25 -48.95
CA THR A 229 -23.54 -37.56 -49.37
C THR A 229 -22.69 -37.00 -48.23
N ILE A 230 -23.03 -37.27 -46.97
CA ILE A 230 -22.29 -36.80 -45.80
C ILE A 230 -21.14 -37.77 -45.46
N ALA A 231 -19.95 -37.24 -45.16
CA ALA A 231 -18.81 -38.05 -44.73
C ALA A 231 -19.06 -38.68 -43.35
N ASP A 232 -18.67 -39.95 -43.17
CA ASP A 232 -18.76 -40.62 -41.87
C ASP A 232 -17.67 -40.13 -40.91
N SER A 233 -16.49 -39.78 -41.43
CA SER A 233 -15.43 -39.17 -40.65
C SER A 233 -14.73 -38.05 -41.40
N LEU A 234 -14.35 -37.01 -40.66
CA LEU A 234 -13.47 -35.93 -41.11
C LEU A 234 -12.15 -36.02 -40.36
N ARG A 235 -11.03 -36.07 -41.08
CA ARG A 235 -9.72 -36.44 -40.53
C ARG A 235 -8.64 -35.43 -40.90
N VAL A 236 -7.70 -35.20 -39.98
CA VAL A 236 -6.47 -34.46 -40.24
C VAL A 236 -5.44 -35.38 -40.89
N GLU A 237 -5.23 -35.25 -42.20
CA GLU A 237 -4.34 -36.13 -42.96
C GLU A 237 -3.15 -35.41 -43.62
N THR A 238 -2.17 -36.22 -44.04
CA THR A 238 -0.88 -35.81 -44.62
C THR A 238 -0.92 -35.48 -46.11
N ALA A 239 -2.01 -35.80 -46.83
CA ALA A 239 -2.17 -35.53 -48.26
C ALA A 239 -3.62 -35.18 -48.62
N ASP A 240 -3.79 -34.44 -49.72
CA ASP A 240 -5.05 -33.85 -50.19
C ASP A 240 -5.81 -34.71 -51.22
N ASP A 241 -5.24 -35.84 -51.64
CA ASP A 241 -5.75 -36.70 -52.71
C ASP A 241 -6.40 -38.00 -52.19
N GLY A 242 -6.56 -38.11 -50.87
CA GLY A 242 -7.10 -39.29 -50.19
C GLY A 242 -6.11 -40.45 -50.01
N SER A 243 -4.88 -40.34 -50.53
CA SER A 243 -3.80 -41.31 -50.30
C SER A 243 -3.10 -41.16 -48.94
N GLY A 244 -3.37 -40.04 -48.25
CA GLY A 244 -2.81 -39.70 -46.96
C GLY A 244 -3.20 -40.65 -45.83
N VAL A 245 -2.46 -40.51 -44.73
CA VAL A 245 -2.80 -41.09 -43.43
C VAL A 245 -3.06 -39.95 -42.44
N VAL A 246 -3.75 -40.27 -41.34
CA VAL A 246 -3.87 -39.36 -40.19
C VAL A 246 -2.47 -38.92 -39.75
N VAL A 247 -2.27 -37.62 -39.58
CA VAL A 247 -0.96 -37.06 -39.20
C VAL A 247 -0.49 -37.71 -37.89
N PRO A 248 0.64 -38.45 -37.88
CA PRO A 248 1.09 -39.16 -36.68
C PRO A 248 1.70 -38.20 -35.67
N SER A 249 1.89 -38.66 -34.43
CA SER A 249 2.72 -37.95 -33.45
C SER A 249 4.15 -37.82 -33.99
N GLN A 250 4.72 -36.63 -33.88
CA GLN A 250 6.05 -36.33 -34.39
C GLN A 250 6.68 -35.15 -33.65
N THR A 251 8.00 -35.04 -33.77
CA THR A 251 8.77 -33.95 -33.20
C THR A 251 9.25 -33.01 -34.30
N LEU A 252 9.03 -31.72 -34.14
CA LEU A 252 9.53 -30.63 -34.98
C LEU A 252 10.48 -29.76 -34.16
N THR A 253 11.34 -29.01 -34.82
CA THR A 253 12.20 -28.00 -34.19
C THR A 253 11.60 -26.61 -34.39
N ALA A 254 11.72 -25.74 -33.40
CA ALA A 254 11.32 -24.34 -33.54
C ALA A 254 12.03 -23.70 -34.76
N GLY A 255 11.24 -23.09 -35.64
CA GLY A 255 11.73 -22.50 -36.90
C GLY A 255 11.79 -23.45 -38.11
N ASP A 256 11.43 -24.73 -37.95
CA ASP A 256 11.26 -25.64 -39.08
C ASP A 256 10.18 -25.12 -40.05
N PRO A 257 10.22 -25.52 -41.34
CA PRO A 257 9.15 -25.23 -42.29
C PRO A 257 7.78 -25.68 -41.77
N ALA A 258 6.73 -24.92 -42.08
CA ALA A 258 5.38 -25.22 -41.63
C ALA A 258 4.90 -26.61 -42.08
N LEU A 259 4.23 -27.34 -41.17
CA LEU A 259 3.59 -28.62 -41.44
C LEU A 259 2.24 -28.36 -42.11
N THR A 260 2.10 -28.76 -43.37
CA THR A 260 0.81 -28.73 -44.09
C THR A 260 -0.05 -29.92 -43.71
N VAL A 261 -1.32 -29.68 -43.40
CA VAL A 261 -2.32 -30.71 -43.07
C VAL A 261 -3.63 -30.48 -43.82
N PHE A 262 -4.40 -31.54 -44.06
CA PHE A 262 -5.61 -31.51 -44.87
C PHE A 262 -6.82 -32.08 -44.13
N SER A 263 -8.01 -31.53 -44.37
CA SER A 263 -9.28 -32.04 -43.82
C SER A 263 -9.98 -32.97 -44.82
N ILE A 264 -9.85 -34.27 -44.58
CA ILE A 264 -10.28 -35.32 -45.51
C ILE A 264 -11.57 -35.98 -45.04
N GLY A 265 -12.60 -35.95 -45.88
CA GLY A 265 -13.86 -36.64 -45.68
C GLY A 265 -13.77 -38.10 -46.14
N ARG A 266 -14.13 -39.04 -45.27
CA ARG A 266 -14.16 -40.49 -45.55
C ARG A 266 -15.51 -41.12 -45.26
N ASP A 267 -15.88 -42.12 -46.05
CA ASP A 267 -17.07 -42.94 -45.81
C ASP A 267 -16.86 -43.94 -44.66
N ALA A 268 -17.92 -44.66 -44.28
CA ALA A 268 -17.89 -45.64 -43.19
C ALA A 268 -16.97 -46.85 -43.46
N SER A 269 -16.56 -47.08 -44.73
CA SER A 269 -15.57 -48.08 -45.14
C SER A 269 -14.16 -47.49 -45.28
N ASN A 270 -13.96 -46.26 -44.81
CA ASN A 270 -12.71 -45.50 -44.91
C ASN A 270 -12.32 -45.07 -46.34
N GLY A 271 -13.24 -45.14 -47.30
CA GLY A 271 -13.06 -44.67 -48.67
C GLY A 271 -13.00 -43.14 -48.73
N PHE A 272 -12.16 -42.59 -49.61
CA PHE A 272 -12.07 -41.16 -49.84
C PHE A 272 -13.32 -40.64 -50.56
N ILE A 273 -13.98 -39.65 -49.96
CA ILE A 273 -15.13 -38.96 -50.55
C ILE A 273 -14.67 -37.67 -51.23
N GLY A 274 -13.78 -36.92 -50.57
CA GLY A 274 -13.29 -35.63 -51.02
C GLY A 274 -12.69 -34.81 -49.87
N ASN A 275 -12.11 -33.66 -50.21
CA ASN A 275 -11.66 -32.69 -49.23
C ASN A 275 -12.86 -31.88 -48.77
N ALA A 276 -12.99 -31.68 -47.46
CA ALA A 276 -14.16 -31.05 -46.87
C ALA A 276 -13.73 -29.81 -46.07
N PRO A 277 -14.35 -28.64 -46.29
CA PRO A 277 -14.10 -27.46 -45.47
C PRO A 277 -14.34 -27.77 -43.98
N ALA A 278 -13.40 -27.38 -43.13
CA ALA A 278 -13.42 -27.65 -41.70
C ALA A 278 -13.12 -26.39 -40.87
N SER A 279 -13.65 -26.35 -39.65
CA SER A 279 -13.12 -25.46 -38.61
C SER A 279 -11.89 -26.12 -37.99
N TRP A 280 -10.80 -25.37 -37.90
CA TRP A 280 -9.50 -25.83 -37.42
C TRP A 280 -9.21 -25.27 -36.03
N SER A 281 -8.66 -26.09 -35.15
CA SER A 281 -8.23 -25.68 -33.81
C SER A 281 -7.08 -26.54 -33.32
N LEU A 282 -6.35 -26.04 -32.31
CA LEU A 282 -5.40 -26.84 -31.55
C LEU A 282 -6.05 -27.30 -30.23
N ASN A 283 -5.70 -28.51 -29.81
CA ASN A 283 -6.04 -29.07 -28.50
C ASN A 283 -4.76 -29.58 -27.81
N VAL A 284 -4.85 -29.90 -26.52
CA VAL A 284 -3.70 -30.38 -25.72
C VAL A 284 -2.53 -29.38 -25.82
N ILE A 285 -2.83 -28.08 -25.81
CA ILE A 285 -1.83 -27.03 -25.99
C ILE A 285 -0.99 -26.92 -24.72
N GLU A 286 0.30 -27.20 -24.83
CA GLU A 286 1.30 -27.09 -23.78
C GLU A 286 2.50 -26.25 -24.26
N GLY A 287 3.21 -25.63 -23.32
CA GLY A 287 4.39 -24.81 -23.62
C GLY A 287 4.06 -23.54 -24.39
N ASN A 288 4.90 -23.20 -25.36
CA ASN A 288 4.85 -21.95 -26.13
C ASN A 288 3.98 -22.04 -27.38
N ILE A 289 3.32 -23.17 -27.63
CA ILE A 289 2.38 -23.29 -28.75
C ILE A 289 1.12 -22.47 -28.45
N THR A 290 0.62 -21.76 -29.45
CA THR A 290 -0.58 -20.94 -29.37
C THR A 290 -1.54 -21.24 -30.53
N ALA A 291 -2.80 -20.83 -30.41
CA ALA A 291 -3.78 -20.99 -31.49
C ALA A 291 -3.37 -20.29 -32.81
N ALA A 292 -2.50 -19.27 -32.74
CA ALA A 292 -2.01 -18.55 -33.91
C ALA A 292 -1.01 -19.36 -34.75
N ASP A 293 -0.43 -20.41 -34.18
CA ASP A 293 0.50 -21.30 -34.88
C ASP A 293 -0.21 -22.18 -35.93
N LEU A 294 -1.54 -22.27 -35.87
CA LEU A 294 -2.35 -22.97 -36.87
C LEU A 294 -3.10 -21.96 -37.75
N VAL A 295 -2.74 -21.89 -39.03
CA VAL A 295 -3.35 -20.97 -39.99
C VAL A 295 -4.13 -21.75 -41.05
N PRO A 296 -5.47 -21.70 -41.03
CA PRO A 296 -6.30 -22.33 -42.06
C PRO A 296 -6.15 -21.66 -43.42
N ALA A 297 -6.20 -22.44 -44.48
CA ALA A 297 -6.31 -21.92 -45.84
C ALA A 297 -7.69 -21.30 -46.09
N ALA A 298 -7.80 -20.43 -47.09
CA ALA A 298 -9.04 -19.67 -47.37
C ALA A 298 -10.25 -20.56 -47.73
N ASP A 299 -10.01 -21.77 -48.24
CA ASP A 299 -11.05 -22.76 -48.54
C ASP A 299 -11.42 -23.63 -47.33
N ASN A 300 -10.72 -23.47 -46.21
CA ASN A 300 -10.82 -24.27 -44.98
C ASN A 300 -10.56 -25.78 -45.18
N GLN A 301 -9.98 -26.20 -46.30
CA GLN A 301 -9.70 -27.60 -46.59
C GLN A 301 -8.29 -28.04 -46.16
N SER A 302 -7.45 -27.09 -45.78
CA SER A 302 -6.10 -27.32 -45.28
C SER A 302 -5.72 -26.28 -44.25
N ALA A 303 -4.65 -26.56 -43.49
CA ALA A 303 -4.03 -25.61 -42.59
C ALA A 303 -2.50 -25.78 -42.59
N LEU A 304 -1.79 -24.71 -42.24
CA LEU A 304 -0.36 -24.71 -41.98
C LEU A 304 -0.13 -24.60 -40.47
N PHE A 305 0.61 -25.55 -39.89
CA PHE A 305 1.09 -25.49 -38.52
C PHE A 305 2.54 -24.98 -38.50
N PHE A 306 2.78 -23.83 -37.88
CA PHE A 306 4.09 -23.20 -37.75
C PHE A 306 4.71 -23.57 -36.40
N PRO A 307 5.84 -24.32 -36.35
CA PRO A 307 6.52 -24.63 -35.10
C PRO A 307 7.31 -23.40 -34.63
N THR A 308 6.66 -22.47 -33.94
CA THR A 308 7.27 -21.19 -33.54
C THR A 308 8.04 -21.25 -32.23
N GLY A 309 7.65 -22.14 -31.30
CA GLY A 309 8.33 -22.33 -30.02
C GLY A 309 8.07 -23.71 -29.40
N PRO A 310 8.87 -24.13 -28.41
CA PRO A 310 8.77 -25.45 -27.80
C PRO A 310 7.44 -25.67 -27.10
N GLY A 311 6.85 -26.87 -27.24
CA GLY A 311 5.55 -27.18 -26.69
C GLY A 311 4.94 -28.43 -27.30
N SER A 312 3.69 -28.74 -26.95
CA SER A 312 2.95 -29.85 -27.56
C SER A 312 1.52 -29.44 -27.93
N ALA A 313 0.97 -29.99 -29.02
CA ALA A 313 -0.43 -29.80 -29.40
C ALA A 313 -0.93 -30.90 -30.36
N GLU A 314 -2.24 -31.14 -30.35
CA GLU A 314 -2.96 -31.91 -31.37
C GLU A 314 -3.72 -30.95 -32.30
N ILE A 315 -3.68 -31.22 -33.61
CA ILE A 315 -4.47 -30.48 -34.60
C ILE A 315 -5.84 -31.16 -34.73
N VAL A 316 -6.90 -30.37 -34.59
CA VAL A 316 -8.29 -30.83 -34.55
C VAL A 316 -9.09 -30.16 -35.66
N VAL A 317 -10.01 -30.92 -36.25
CA VAL A 317 -10.99 -30.46 -37.25
C VAL A 317 -12.41 -30.70 -36.75
N SER A 318 -13.33 -29.79 -37.10
CA SER A 318 -14.78 -29.99 -36.97
C SER A 318 -15.52 -29.51 -38.23
N GLY A 319 -16.69 -30.08 -38.54
CA GLY A 319 -17.41 -29.81 -39.79
C GLY A 319 -18.55 -30.81 -40.06
N ALA A 320 -18.98 -30.90 -41.32
CA ALA A 320 -20.07 -31.79 -41.73
C ALA A 320 -19.62 -33.27 -41.83
N ALA A 321 -19.50 -33.95 -40.69
CA ALA A 321 -19.25 -35.39 -40.60
C ALA A 321 -19.78 -35.99 -39.29
N ASN A 322 -19.95 -37.32 -39.24
CA ASN A 322 -20.42 -38.00 -38.02
C ASN A 322 -19.33 -38.09 -36.92
N ASN A 323 -18.05 -38.17 -37.32
CA ASN A 323 -16.92 -38.34 -36.41
C ASN A 323 -15.73 -37.46 -36.82
N PHE A 324 -14.95 -36.99 -35.84
CA PHE A 324 -13.73 -36.19 -36.06
C PHE A 324 -12.49 -36.95 -35.59
N VAL A 325 -11.44 -36.95 -36.41
CA VAL A 325 -10.16 -37.60 -36.09
C VAL A 325 -9.04 -36.57 -36.14
N SER A 326 -8.52 -36.23 -34.96
CA SER A 326 -7.38 -35.33 -34.77
C SER A 326 -6.06 -35.95 -35.27
N SER A 327 -5.02 -35.13 -35.40
CA SER A 327 -3.64 -35.62 -35.52
C SER A 327 -3.20 -36.34 -34.23
N GLY A 328 -2.07 -37.04 -34.29
CA GLY A 328 -1.28 -37.32 -33.09
C GLY A 328 -0.67 -36.03 -32.50
N VAL A 329 -0.08 -36.15 -31.31
CA VAL A 329 0.58 -35.02 -30.62
C VAL A 329 1.81 -34.58 -31.41
N ILE A 330 1.81 -33.32 -31.84
CA ILE A 330 2.95 -32.63 -32.43
C ILE A 330 3.74 -32.01 -31.28
N THR A 331 4.99 -32.42 -31.11
CA THR A 331 5.90 -31.83 -30.11
C THR A 331 6.89 -30.92 -30.83
N VAL A 332 6.98 -29.65 -30.43
CA VAL A 332 8.01 -28.74 -30.90
C VAL A 332 9.10 -28.66 -29.83
N VAL A 333 10.37 -28.80 -30.22
CA VAL A 333 11.53 -28.63 -29.34
C VAL A 333 12.32 -27.39 -29.73
N ALA A 334 13.12 -26.86 -28.80
CA ALA A 334 14.01 -25.74 -29.08
C ALA A 334 15.09 -26.12 -30.11
N GLY A 335 15.60 -25.11 -30.83
CA GLY A 335 16.73 -25.28 -31.73
C GLY A 335 18.06 -25.52 -30.99
N PRO A 336 19.18 -25.64 -31.71
CA PRO A 336 20.51 -25.75 -31.11
C PRO A 336 20.83 -24.55 -30.21
N ALA A 337 21.53 -24.80 -29.10
CA ALA A 337 21.98 -23.77 -28.16
C ALA A 337 22.82 -22.70 -28.88
N ALA A 338 22.48 -21.44 -28.67
CA ALA A 338 23.13 -20.30 -29.33
C ALA A 338 23.68 -19.28 -28.33
N THR A 339 22.96 -19.03 -27.23
CA THR A 339 23.30 -17.97 -26.27
C THR A 339 23.23 -18.46 -24.84
N LEU A 340 24.21 -18.06 -24.04
CA LEU A 340 24.21 -18.19 -22.58
C LEU A 340 23.70 -16.88 -21.98
N THR A 341 22.85 -16.95 -20.96
CA THR A 341 22.30 -15.82 -20.21
C THR A 341 22.35 -16.09 -18.71
N VAL A 342 22.33 -15.02 -17.91
CA VAL A 342 22.14 -15.06 -16.45
C VAL A 342 20.71 -14.64 -16.15
N GLU A 343 19.90 -15.54 -15.60
CA GLU A 343 18.45 -15.34 -15.44
C GLU A 343 17.94 -15.63 -14.02
N THR A 344 16.73 -15.18 -13.75
CA THR A 344 16.09 -15.25 -12.42
C THR A 344 15.40 -16.58 -12.11
N ALA A 345 15.25 -17.48 -13.08
CA ALA A 345 14.66 -18.81 -12.87
C ALA A 345 15.33 -19.90 -13.72
N ILE A 346 15.41 -21.11 -13.18
CA ILE A 346 16.08 -22.26 -13.80
C ILE A 346 15.31 -22.88 -14.97
N ASP A 347 13.99 -22.75 -15.00
CA ASP A 347 13.09 -23.42 -15.94
C ASP A 347 12.85 -22.62 -17.24
N GLY A 348 13.63 -21.56 -17.45
CA GLY A 348 13.52 -20.68 -18.61
C GLY A 348 12.31 -19.73 -18.60
N SER A 349 11.49 -19.75 -17.54
CA SER A 349 10.42 -18.77 -17.31
C SER A 349 10.91 -17.44 -16.73
N GLY A 350 12.18 -17.42 -16.32
CA GLY A 350 12.84 -16.24 -15.78
C GLY A 350 13.17 -15.20 -16.86
N GLU A 351 13.60 -14.04 -16.38
CA GLU A 351 14.10 -12.94 -17.20
C GLU A 351 15.61 -12.82 -17.02
N VAL A 352 16.29 -12.22 -18.00
CA VAL A 352 17.70 -11.84 -17.84
C VAL A 352 17.83 -10.89 -16.65
N VAL A 353 18.77 -11.19 -15.75
CA VAL A 353 19.02 -10.36 -14.56
C VAL A 353 19.50 -8.99 -15.03
N GLY A 354 18.68 -7.96 -14.82
CA GLY A 354 18.98 -6.57 -15.15
C GLY A 354 19.75 -5.84 -14.03
N ASP A 355 19.81 -4.51 -14.12
CA ASP A 355 20.37 -3.69 -13.06
C ASP A 355 19.54 -3.85 -11.79
N THR A 356 20.19 -4.16 -10.66
CA THR A 356 19.55 -4.48 -9.38
C THR A 356 20.20 -3.67 -8.27
N VAL A 357 19.40 -3.09 -7.37
CA VAL A 357 19.89 -2.45 -6.14
C VAL A 357 19.48 -3.30 -4.95
N LEU A 358 20.44 -3.62 -4.09
CA LEU A 358 20.28 -4.44 -2.89
C LEU A 358 20.78 -3.68 -1.65
N GLN A 359 20.27 -4.08 -0.49
CA GLN A 359 20.74 -3.66 0.82
C GLN A 359 21.57 -4.77 1.49
N PRO A 360 22.47 -4.44 2.44
CA PRO A 360 23.20 -5.45 3.19
C PRO A 360 22.26 -6.46 3.87
N GLY A 361 22.53 -7.75 3.65
CA GLY A 361 21.77 -8.88 4.15
C GLY A 361 20.76 -9.48 3.15
N GLU A 362 20.46 -8.79 2.04
CA GLU A 362 19.60 -9.34 0.98
C GLU A 362 20.36 -10.35 0.12
N ASP A 363 19.66 -11.37 -0.39
CA ASP A 363 20.22 -12.36 -1.29
C ASP A 363 19.27 -12.70 -2.44
N PHE A 364 19.82 -13.17 -3.56
CA PHE A 364 19.01 -13.73 -4.64
C PHE A 364 19.77 -14.78 -5.45
N ASN A 365 19.01 -15.71 -6.03
CA ASN A 365 19.53 -16.78 -6.87
C ASN A 365 19.58 -16.34 -8.34
N VAL A 366 20.61 -16.81 -9.04
CA VAL A 366 20.77 -16.67 -10.48
C VAL A 366 21.05 -18.02 -11.13
N TYR A 367 20.65 -18.14 -12.40
CA TYR A 367 20.75 -19.37 -13.16
C TYR A 367 21.39 -19.11 -14.52
N ALA A 368 22.27 -20.01 -14.94
CA ALA A 368 22.87 -20.00 -16.25
C ALA A 368 21.88 -20.67 -17.20
N ILE A 369 21.37 -19.93 -18.18
CA ILE A 369 20.35 -20.43 -19.11
C ILE A 369 20.90 -20.44 -20.53
N LEU A 370 20.69 -21.57 -21.23
CA LEU A 370 20.95 -21.66 -22.66
C LEU A 370 19.66 -21.43 -23.43
N ARG A 371 19.74 -20.54 -24.43
CA ARG A 371 18.67 -20.27 -25.38
C ARG A 371 19.11 -20.53 -26.81
N ASP A 372 18.16 -20.90 -27.66
CA ASP A 372 18.39 -21.05 -29.11
C ASP A 372 18.45 -19.69 -29.81
N ALA A 373 18.70 -19.67 -31.12
CA ALA A 373 18.82 -18.43 -31.89
C ALA A 373 17.54 -17.58 -31.94
N ALA A 374 16.38 -18.16 -31.61
CA ALA A 374 15.09 -17.46 -31.51
C ALA A 374 14.75 -17.07 -30.07
N GLY A 375 15.61 -17.38 -29.10
CA GLY A 375 15.41 -17.07 -27.68
C GLY A 375 14.64 -18.13 -26.90
N ASN A 376 14.37 -19.30 -27.48
CA ASN A 376 13.67 -20.37 -26.76
C ASN A 376 14.59 -21.05 -25.76
N TYR A 377 14.05 -21.34 -24.58
CA TYR A 377 14.72 -22.16 -23.55
C TYR A 377 14.95 -23.60 -24.04
N LEU A 378 16.11 -24.16 -23.71
CA LEU A 378 16.44 -25.55 -24.00
C LEU A 378 16.12 -26.46 -22.80
N ASP A 379 17.12 -26.73 -21.97
CA ASP A 379 17.08 -27.61 -20.80
C ASP A 379 18.19 -27.17 -19.84
N SER A 380 17.89 -27.11 -18.55
CA SER A 380 18.79 -26.71 -17.46
C SER A 380 19.98 -27.65 -17.32
N GLU A 381 19.83 -28.93 -17.70
CA GLU A 381 20.93 -29.90 -17.66
C GLU A 381 22.05 -29.55 -18.66
N LEU A 382 21.76 -28.75 -19.70
CA LEU A 382 22.76 -28.33 -20.68
C LEU A 382 23.68 -27.21 -20.16
N SER A 383 23.26 -26.49 -19.12
CA SER A 383 24.04 -25.44 -18.47
C SER A 383 24.49 -25.80 -17.05
N ALA A 384 24.30 -27.05 -16.61
CA ALA A 384 24.66 -27.52 -15.28
C ALA A 384 26.16 -27.40 -14.94
N ASP A 385 27.03 -27.42 -15.97
CA ASP A 385 28.48 -27.24 -15.81
C ASP A 385 28.92 -25.76 -15.84
N ALA A 386 27.97 -24.81 -15.89
CA ALA A 386 28.30 -23.39 -15.88
C ALA A 386 28.81 -22.96 -14.51
N THR A 387 29.80 -22.07 -14.49
CA THR A 387 30.39 -21.51 -13.27
C THR A 387 30.10 -20.02 -13.15
N PHE A 388 30.04 -19.52 -11.91
CA PHE A 388 29.75 -18.12 -11.62
C PHE A 388 30.92 -17.38 -10.97
N THR A 389 31.14 -16.13 -11.41
CA THR A 389 32.14 -15.22 -10.83
C THR A 389 31.60 -13.80 -10.76
N LEU A 390 32.21 -12.96 -9.92
CA LEU A 390 31.93 -11.51 -9.93
C LEU A 390 32.86 -10.80 -10.92
N ALA A 391 32.30 -9.89 -11.70
CA ALA A 391 32.99 -9.01 -12.64
C ALA A 391 32.73 -7.54 -12.30
N ASN A 392 33.60 -6.63 -12.76
CA ASN A 392 33.47 -5.18 -12.59
C ASN A 392 33.24 -4.72 -11.13
N VAL A 393 33.87 -5.41 -10.18
CA VAL A 393 33.68 -5.18 -8.75
C VAL A 393 34.25 -3.82 -8.32
N THR A 394 33.46 -3.07 -7.55
CA THR A 394 33.86 -1.83 -6.88
C THR A 394 33.43 -1.86 -5.41
N GLY A 395 34.03 -1.00 -4.58
CA GLY A 395 33.72 -0.94 -3.15
C GLY A 395 34.22 -2.14 -2.37
N ASP A 396 33.43 -2.54 -1.37
CA ASP A 396 33.70 -3.61 -0.41
C ASP A 396 33.05 -4.95 -0.81
N ILE A 397 32.42 -5.04 -1.99
CA ILE A 397 31.95 -6.34 -2.52
C ILE A 397 33.16 -7.26 -2.74
N GLU A 398 33.07 -8.48 -2.22
CA GLU A 398 34.13 -9.49 -2.29
C GLU A 398 33.67 -10.77 -3.01
N ALA A 399 34.61 -11.58 -3.48
CA ALA A 399 34.29 -12.86 -4.14
C ALA A 399 33.51 -13.84 -3.25
N ILE A 400 33.56 -13.68 -1.92
CA ILE A 400 32.82 -14.51 -0.96
C ILE A 400 31.31 -14.18 -0.94
N ASP A 401 30.91 -13.03 -1.49
CA ASP A 401 29.51 -12.60 -1.59
C ASP A 401 28.73 -13.39 -2.66
N LEU A 402 29.43 -14.19 -3.48
CA LEU A 402 28.82 -15.06 -4.49
C LEU A 402 29.13 -16.53 -4.19
N LEU A 403 28.09 -17.29 -3.87
CA LEU A 403 28.15 -18.73 -3.69
C LEU A 403 27.75 -19.44 -4.99
N ASP A 404 28.74 -19.98 -5.72
CA ASP A 404 28.53 -20.86 -6.86
C ASP A 404 28.21 -22.28 -6.38
N PHE A 405 27.04 -22.81 -6.77
CA PHE A 405 26.62 -24.16 -6.41
C PHE A 405 27.19 -25.23 -7.36
N THR A 406 27.84 -24.84 -8.46
CA THR A 406 28.44 -25.72 -9.47
C THR A 406 27.45 -26.68 -10.14
N ASP A 407 26.19 -26.28 -10.21
CA ASP A 407 25.09 -26.97 -10.88
C ASP A 407 24.36 -26.07 -11.89
N GLY A 408 25.04 -25.01 -12.36
CA GLY A 408 24.44 -23.98 -13.21
C GLY A 408 23.63 -22.93 -12.43
N SER A 409 23.68 -22.94 -11.10
CA SER A 409 23.10 -21.89 -10.25
C SER A 409 24.10 -21.27 -9.27
N ALA A 410 23.82 -20.04 -8.85
CA ALA A 410 24.57 -19.34 -7.80
C ALA A 410 23.63 -18.47 -6.95
N ASN A 411 24.03 -18.15 -5.73
CA ASN A 411 23.36 -17.19 -4.85
C ASN A 411 24.32 -16.03 -4.56
N PHE A 412 23.85 -14.80 -4.78
CA PHE A 412 24.56 -13.60 -4.38
C PHE A 412 23.97 -13.08 -3.07
N LEU A 413 24.81 -12.90 -2.06
CA LEU A 413 24.47 -12.31 -0.77
C LEU A 413 25.11 -10.92 -0.67
N ALA A 414 24.30 -9.87 -0.59
CA ALA A 414 24.77 -8.51 -0.45
C ALA A 414 25.37 -8.29 0.95
N VAL A 415 26.69 -8.29 1.09
CA VAL A 415 27.37 -7.97 2.37
C VAL A 415 28.17 -6.68 2.25
N GLY A 416 29.06 -6.58 1.26
CA GLY A 416 29.85 -5.39 1.01
C GLY A 416 29.11 -4.32 0.20
N LEU A 417 29.30 -3.04 0.54
CA LEU A 417 28.77 -1.92 -0.26
C LEU A 417 29.56 -1.79 -1.57
N GLY A 418 28.91 -1.43 -2.67
CA GLY A 418 29.60 -1.22 -3.95
C GLY A 418 28.80 -1.71 -5.15
N THR A 419 29.49 -2.06 -6.23
CA THR A 419 28.84 -2.56 -7.46
C THR A 419 29.56 -3.75 -8.05
N ALA A 420 28.83 -4.68 -8.67
CA ALA A 420 29.40 -5.79 -9.44
C ALA A 420 28.44 -6.28 -10.53
N ASN A 421 28.94 -7.03 -11.51
CA ASN A 421 28.13 -7.89 -12.38
C ASN A 421 28.34 -9.35 -11.96
N ILE A 422 27.31 -10.19 -12.06
CA ILE A 422 27.45 -11.63 -11.92
C ILE A 422 27.68 -12.22 -13.31
N ARG A 423 28.80 -12.93 -13.47
CA ARG A 423 29.22 -13.54 -14.74
C ARG A 423 29.04 -15.05 -14.71
N ALA A 424 28.27 -15.57 -15.65
CA ALA A 424 28.22 -17.00 -15.96
C ALA A 424 29.21 -17.34 -17.09
N SER A 425 29.94 -18.44 -16.93
CA SER A 425 30.87 -18.98 -17.92
C SER A 425 30.56 -20.45 -18.19
N LEU A 426 30.45 -20.82 -19.47
CA LEU A 426 30.24 -22.19 -19.93
C LEU A 426 31.13 -22.48 -21.14
N THR A 427 31.79 -23.64 -21.14
CA THR A 427 32.72 -24.01 -22.22
C THR A 427 31.99 -24.06 -23.56
N GLY A 428 32.51 -23.34 -24.56
CA GLY A 428 31.93 -23.30 -25.91
C GLY A 428 30.98 -22.12 -26.16
N PHE A 429 30.68 -21.32 -25.13
CA PHE A 429 29.88 -20.10 -25.21
C PHE A 429 30.69 -18.88 -24.77
N ALA A 430 30.24 -17.69 -25.19
CA ALA A 430 30.77 -16.45 -24.62
C ALA A 430 30.25 -16.28 -23.19
N ASP A 431 31.06 -15.64 -22.33
CA ASP A 431 30.62 -15.28 -20.98
C ASP A 431 29.38 -14.39 -21.02
N ALA A 432 28.47 -14.61 -20.08
CA ALA A 432 27.25 -13.84 -19.93
C ALA A 432 27.28 -13.08 -18.60
N ASP A 433 27.12 -11.76 -18.67
CA ASP A 433 27.03 -10.91 -17.48
C ASP A 433 25.56 -10.56 -17.20
N SER A 434 25.19 -10.48 -15.92
CA SER A 434 23.99 -9.77 -15.47
C SER A 434 24.10 -8.27 -15.74
N GLY A 435 23.01 -7.52 -15.52
CA GLY A 435 23.08 -6.08 -15.27
C GLY A 435 23.88 -5.74 -14.01
N LEU A 436 24.05 -4.45 -13.75
CA LEU A 436 24.84 -3.94 -12.63
C LEU A 436 24.09 -4.19 -11.31
N ILE A 437 24.69 -5.00 -10.44
CA ILE A 437 24.26 -5.17 -9.05
C ILE A 437 24.91 -4.05 -8.23
N THR A 438 24.11 -3.29 -7.49
CA THR A 438 24.54 -2.21 -6.60
C THR A 438 24.13 -2.56 -5.19
N VAL A 439 25.06 -2.61 -4.24
CA VAL A 439 24.77 -2.76 -2.82
C VAL A 439 24.95 -1.40 -2.15
N GLU A 440 23.85 -0.84 -1.66
CA GLU A 440 23.79 0.48 -1.03
C GLU A 440 23.56 0.35 0.48
N PRO A 441 24.05 1.30 1.31
CA PRO A 441 23.88 1.22 2.76
C PRO A 441 22.40 1.10 3.16
N LEU A 442 22.17 0.44 4.30
CA LEU A 442 20.87 0.34 4.94
C LEU A 442 20.31 1.75 5.17
N GLN A 443 19.29 2.12 4.40
CA GLN A 443 18.58 3.37 4.61
C GLN A 443 17.60 3.15 5.76
N ASN A 444 17.96 3.55 6.99
CA ASN A 444 17.03 3.57 8.13
C ASN A 444 15.95 4.66 7.91
N ARG A 445 15.06 4.38 6.96
CA ARG A 445 14.15 5.35 6.40
C ARG A 445 12.77 5.19 7.03
N TRP A 446 12.26 6.28 7.57
CA TRP A 446 10.95 6.32 8.19
C TRP A 446 9.83 6.27 7.13
N VAL A 447 8.95 5.28 7.22
CA VAL A 447 7.85 5.05 6.25
C VAL A 447 6.45 5.13 6.87
N SER A 448 6.33 5.30 8.19
CA SER A 448 5.02 5.40 8.83
C SER A 448 4.26 6.66 8.42
N THR A 449 2.95 6.51 8.19
CA THR A 449 2.03 7.56 7.74
C THR A 449 1.24 8.22 8.88
N GLY A 450 1.51 7.85 10.14
CA GLY A 450 0.84 8.34 11.33
C GLY A 450 1.77 8.64 12.50
N ALA A 451 1.20 9.13 13.62
CA ALA A 451 1.94 9.30 14.86
C ALA A 451 2.31 7.92 15.43
N SER A 452 3.61 7.63 15.48
CA SER A 452 4.16 6.29 15.70
C SER A 452 5.51 6.37 16.42
N SER A 453 5.93 5.27 17.04
CA SER A 453 7.17 5.19 17.80
C SER A 453 8.36 4.62 17.01
N TRP A 454 9.57 4.98 17.44
CA TRP A 454 10.83 4.49 16.87
C TRP A 454 11.09 2.98 17.06
N PRO A 455 10.86 2.35 18.23
CA PRO A 455 11.16 0.92 18.46
C PRO A 455 10.11 -0.05 17.85
N VAL A 456 9.59 0.26 16.66
CA VAL A 456 8.64 -0.57 15.93
C VAL A 456 9.12 -0.72 14.49
N ALA A 457 9.60 -1.93 14.17
CA ALA A 457 10.26 -2.21 12.89
C ALA A 457 9.36 -1.91 11.67
N ALA A 458 8.04 -2.13 11.78
CA ALA A 458 7.07 -1.84 10.72
C ALA A 458 6.94 -0.34 10.35
N HIS A 459 7.50 0.59 11.13
CA HIS A 459 7.52 2.01 10.81
C HIS A 459 8.73 2.44 9.98
N TRP A 460 9.67 1.52 9.77
CA TRP A 460 10.88 1.71 9.00
C TRP A 460 10.80 0.91 7.72
N LEU A 461 11.54 1.38 6.70
CA LEU A 461 11.61 0.72 5.40
C LEU A 461 11.96 -0.76 5.57
N ASN A 462 11.30 -1.61 4.79
CA ASN A 462 11.46 -3.07 4.82
C ASN A 462 11.12 -3.76 6.16
N GLY A 463 10.55 -3.04 7.13
CA GLY A 463 10.20 -3.61 8.42
C GLY A 463 11.43 -3.94 9.28
N VAL A 464 12.56 -3.26 9.06
CA VAL A 464 13.83 -3.46 9.78
C VAL A 464 14.02 -2.33 10.79
N LEU A 465 14.34 -2.69 12.03
CA LEU A 465 14.55 -1.71 13.08
C LEU A 465 15.98 -1.12 12.98
N PRO A 466 16.16 0.21 13.08
CA PRO A 466 17.48 0.81 13.23
C PRO A 466 18.16 0.36 14.52
N ASP A 467 19.50 0.32 14.53
CA ASP A 467 20.26 -0.11 15.70
C ASP A 467 20.27 0.94 16.83
N PHE A 468 20.02 2.22 16.50
CA PHE A 468 19.99 3.35 17.44
C PHE A 468 21.28 3.50 18.25
N ASP A 469 22.41 3.47 17.53
CA ASP A 469 23.75 3.66 18.04
C ASP A 469 24.49 4.83 17.34
N ASN A 470 25.77 4.98 17.63
CA ASN A 470 26.62 6.04 17.09
C ASN A 470 27.06 5.82 15.63
N THR A 471 26.55 4.79 14.96
CA THR A 471 26.69 4.57 13.51
C THR A 471 25.37 4.84 12.77
N THR A 472 24.26 4.99 13.50
CA THR A 472 22.91 5.01 12.96
C THR A 472 22.55 6.36 12.31
N ASP A 473 22.36 6.36 10.98
CA ASP A 473 21.77 7.48 10.25
C ASP A 473 20.30 7.26 9.99
N LEU A 474 19.45 8.20 10.40
CA LEU A 474 18.01 8.13 10.17
C LEU A 474 17.59 9.05 9.04
N PHE A 475 16.70 8.57 8.17
CA PHE A 475 16.17 9.33 7.03
C PHE A 475 14.67 9.52 7.18
N PHE A 476 14.24 10.76 7.22
CA PHE A 476 12.82 11.11 7.29
C PHE A 476 12.35 11.68 5.95
N HIS A 477 11.04 11.52 5.72
CA HIS A 477 10.31 11.99 4.55
C HIS A 477 10.59 11.16 3.28
N ASP A 478 9.56 10.46 2.82
CA ASP A 478 9.49 9.79 1.52
C ASP A 478 8.38 10.49 0.70
N ALA A 479 8.51 10.50 -0.63
CA ALA A 479 7.52 11.06 -1.55
C ALA A 479 6.11 10.48 -1.34
N SER A 480 6.01 9.29 -0.73
CA SER A 480 4.76 8.60 -0.41
C SER A 480 4.12 8.98 0.94
N ALA A 481 4.82 9.68 1.84
CA ALA A 481 4.38 9.87 3.23
C ALA A 481 3.60 11.19 3.47
N THR A 482 2.30 11.10 3.77
CA THR A 482 1.40 12.27 3.73
C THR A 482 1.24 13.10 5.02
N LYS A 483 1.52 12.62 6.24
CA LYS A 483 1.55 13.43 7.51
C LYS A 483 2.37 12.77 8.64
N ARG A 484 2.94 13.57 9.55
CA ARG A 484 4.33 13.40 10.01
C ARG A 484 4.57 13.84 11.47
N ASN A 485 4.55 12.90 12.42
CA ASN A 485 5.01 13.08 13.80
C ASN A 485 5.49 11.72 14.33
N THR A 486 6.47 11.70 15.20
CA THR A 486 6.99 10.47 15.83
C THR A 486 7.36 10.70 17.29
N TYR A 487 7.63 9.63 18.04
CA TYR A 487 8.11 9.70 19.41
C TYR A 487 9.11 8.58 19.71
N LEU A 488 9.99 8.83 20.67
CA LEU A 488 11.15 7.97 20.91
C LEU A 488 10.79 6.61 21.53
N GLN A 489 9.90 6.56 22.53
CA GLN A 489 9.58 5.31 23.27
C GLN A 489 10.84 4.59 23.82
N GLY A 490 11.81 5.37 24.27
CA GLY A 490 13.08 4.90 24.79
C GLY A 490 14.17 5.93 24.52
N ASN A 491 15.25 5.91 25.31
CA ASN A 491 16.45 6.67 24.96
C ASN A 491 17.11 6.07 23.72
N HIS A 492 17.47 6.91 22.75
CA HIS A 492 18.12 6.48 21.51
C HIS A 492 19.37 7.29 21.24
N THR A 493 20.35 6.64 20.61
CA THR A 493 21.54 7.30 20.07
C THR A 493 21.45 7.30 18.55
N VAL A 494 21.89 8.38 17.91
CA VAL A 494 21.96 8.50 16.45
C VAL A 494 23.23 9.24 16.04
N ARG A 495 23.75 8.86 14.88
CA ARG A 495 24.81 9.60 14.18
C ARG A 495 24.24 10.78 13.43
N SER A 496 23.13 10.57 12.71
CA SER A 496 22.52 11.66 11.95
C SER A 496 21.00 11.59 11.82
N LEU A 497 20.37 12.76 11.69
CA LEU A 497 18.98 12.90 11.23
C LEU A 497 18.96 13.64 9.88
N ASN A 498 18.34 13.03 8.87
CA ASN A 498 18.37 13.54 7.50
C ASN A 498 16.94 13.77 6.98
N TYR A 499 16.70 14.96 6.43
CA TYR A 499 15.44 15.42 5.85
C TYR A 499 15.67 15.83 4.41
N ASN A 500 15.06 15.12 3.46
CA ASN A 500 15.27 15.37 2.03
C ASN A 500 14.40 16.49 1.46
N GLU A 501 14.54 16.75 0.16
CA GLU A 501 13.84 17.80 -0.57
C GLU A 501 12.31 17.64 -0.62
N PHE A 502 11.77 16.47 -0.25
CA PHE A 502 10.32 16.20 -0.20
C PHE A 502 9.71 16.53 1.17
N ALA A 503 10.48 17.14 2.06
CA ALA A 503 10.10 17.38 3.43
C ALA A 503 9.18 18.62 3.65
N ASP A 504 8.15 18.80 2.82
CA ASP A 504 7.36 20.06 2.73
C ASP A 504 6.35 20.32 3.88
N SER A 505 5.77 19.27 4.45
CA SER A 505 4.92 19.31 5.64
C SER A 505 5.72 19.23 6.95
N PRO A 506 5.26 19.89 8.04
CA PRO A 506 5.90 19.82 9.34
C PRO A 506 6.10 18.40 9.86
N PHE A 507 7.20 18.17 10.59
CA PHE A 507 7.52 16.88 11.21
C PHE A 507 8.13 17.09 12.60
N ASN A 508 7.59 16.40 13.61
CA ASN A 508 8.10 16.50 14.99
C ASN A 508 8.59 15.15 15.51
N VAL A 509 9.76 15.14 16.15
CA VAL A 509 10.28 14.03 16.96
C VAL A 509 10.04 14.33 18.42
N ARG A 510 9.11 13.62 19.07
CA ARG A 510 8.74 13.85 20.47
C ARG A 510 9.59 13.04 21.43
N TYR A 511 10.17 13.72 22.40
CA TYR A 511 11.09 13.16 23.39
C TYR A 511 10.31 12.55 24.54
N THR A 512 9.46 11.59 24.19
CA THR A 512 8.48 10.98 25.09
C THR A 512 8.35 9.48 24.92
N THR A 513 7.87 8.81 25.98
CA THR A 513 7.63 7.36 25.95
C THR A 513 6.45 6.97 25.07
N ASN A 514 5.35 7.75 25.06
CA ASN A 514 4.10 7.38 24.37
C ASN A 514 3.57 8.46 23.41
N GLY A 515 4.39 9.46 23.08
CA GLY A 515 4.00 10.61 22.26
C GLY A 515 3.29 11.73 23.03
N LEU A 516 3.07 11.57 24.34
CA LEU A 516 2.38 12.53 25.21
C LEU A 516 3.11 12.76 26.55
N THR A 517 3.59 11.71 27.21
CA THR A 517 4.14 11.71 28.58
C THR A 517 5.36 10.79 28.70
N GLY A 518 6.10 10.94 29.81
CA GLY A 518 7.31 10.17 30.13
C GLY A 518 8.51 10.68 29.35
N ALA A 519 9.60 11.01 30.02
CA ALA A 519 10.78 11.63 29.41
C ALA A 519 11.71 10.59 28.76
N GLU A 520 12.10 10.84 27.51
CA GLU A 520 13.07 10.02 26.76
C GLU A 520 14.05 10.93 26.03
N ASN A 521 15.34 10.61 26.06
CA ASN A 521 16.41 11.44 25.52
C ASN A 521 16.83 10.98 24.12
N LEU A 522 17.23 11.93 23.28
CA LEU A 522 17.93 11.66 22.03
C LEU A 522 19.39 12.10 22.15
N THR A 523 20.32 11.17 21.90
CA THR A 523 21.76 11.43 21.95
C THR A 523 22.32 11.52 20.53
N PHE A 524 23.05 12.59 20.24
CA PHE A 524 23.87 12.72 19.03
C PHE A 524 25.31 12.30 19.36
N ASP A 525 25.77 11.22 18.73
CA ASP A 525 27.06 10.55 18.96
C ASP A 525 27.57 10.01 17.62
N THR A 526 28.88 9.97 17.42
CA THR A 526 29.47 9.35 16.25
C THR A 526 30.65 8.46 16.62
N ASP A 527 30.79 7.32 15.95
CA ASP A 527 31.99 6.48 16.03
C ASP A 527 33.23 7.11 15.34
N SER A 528 33.07 8.26 14.69
CA SER A 528 34.15 9.01 14.06
C SER A 528 34.92 9.87 15.08
N VAL A 529 36.24 9.87 14.95
CA VAL A 529 37.10 10.78 15.73
C VAL A 529 37.25 12.17 15.10
N ASP A 530 36.85 12.31 13.83
CA ASP A 530 37.09 13.51 13.01
C ASP A 530 35.79 14.19 12.55
N ASN A 531 34.73 13.42 12.31
CA ASN A 531 33.45 13.94 11.82
C ASN A 531 32.49 14.13 13.00
N PRO A 532 31.73 15.23 13.05
CA PRO A 532 30.68 15.43 14.05
C PRO A 532 29.45 14.54 13.78
N ALA A 533 28.56 14.43 14.76
CA ALA A 533 27.19 14.00 14.52
C ALA A 533 26.45 15.06 13.71
N GLU A 534 25.39 14.68 12.98
CA GLU A 534 24.81 15.55 11.94
C GLU A 534 23.29 15.70 12.00
N ILE A 535 22.81 16.88 11.64
CA ILE A 535 21.43 17.08 11.18
C ILE A 535 21.48 17.75 9.81
N ASN A 536 20.93 17.07 8.81
CA ASN A 536 20.94 17.52 7.43
C ASN A 536 19.51 17.77 6.95
N ILE A 537 19.24 18.99 6.45
CA ILE A 537 17.96 19.39 5.87
C ILE A 537 18.24 19.94 4.47
N ASP A 538 17.82 19.19 3.45
CA ASP A 538 18.15 19.48 2.06
C ASP A 538 17.43 20.71 1.51
N ALA A 539 18.01 21.27 0.45
CA ALA A 539 17.41 22.34 -0.31
C ALA A 539 16.07 21.87 -0.91
N GLY A 540 15.02 22.67 -0.75
CA GLY A 540 13.67 22.30 -1.17
C GLY A 540 12.78 21.79 -0.05
N ALA A 541 13.32 21.39 1.10
CA ALA A 541 12.53 21.07 2.28
C ALA A 541 11.77 22.30 2.82
N GLU A 542 10.45 22.38 2.60
CA GLU A 542 9.63 23.52 3.03
C GLU A 542 9.03 23.37 4.45
N GLY A 543 9.04 22.17 5.01
CA GLY A 543 8.42 21.86 6.30
C GLY A 543 9.23 22.38 7.49
N SER A 544 8.55 22.71 8.58
CA SER A 544 9.22 23.00 9.86
C SER A 544 9.40 21.73 10.68
N PHE A 545 10.57 21.57 11.28
CA PHE A 545 10.98 20.37 12.01
C PHE A 545 11.14 20.70 13.48
N LYS A 546 10.59 19.87 14.37
CA LYS A 546 10.79 20.04 15.81
C LYS A 546 11.38 18.80 16.44
N LEU A 547 12.38 19.03 17.29
CA LEU A 547 12.97 18.04 18.18
C LEU A 547 12.55 18.41 19.61
N GLY A 548 11.77 17.54 20.25
CA GLY A 548 11.21 17.81 21.58
C GLY A 548 9.69 17.94 21.62
N ASN A 549 9.18 18.82 22.49
CA ASN A 549 7.76 18.90 22.82
C ASN A 549 6.87 19.51 21.69
N VAL A 550 5.56 19.25 21.76
CA VAL A 550 4.53 19.75 20.83
C VAL A 550 3.28 20.30 21.58
N GLY A 551 3.28 20.40 22.93
CA GLY A 551 2.10 20.89 23.69
C GLY A 551 2.34 21.31 25.16
N SER A 552 1.52 22.23 25.68
CA SER A 552 1.78 23.08 26.86
C SER A 552 1.40 22.54 28.25
N THR A 553 1.42 21.22 28.49
CA THR A 553 1.11 20.69 29.84
C THR A 553 2.09 19.62 30.30
N ALA A 554 2.81 19.96 31.37
CA ALA A 554 3.71 19.16 32.22
C ALA A 554 5.08 18.76 31.64
N ASN A 555 6.14 19.18 32.35
CA ASN A 555 7.58 19.04 32.09
C ASN A 555 8.11 17.58 32.14
N GLU A 556 7.38 16.61 31.58
CA GLU A 556 7.85 15.20 31.49
C GLU A 556 8.41 14.90 30.10
N TYR A 557 9.36 15.69 29.64
CA TYR A 557 10.06 15.51 28.37
C TYR A 557 11.54 15.24 28.61
N GLY A 558 12.17 14.46 27.74
CA GLY A 558 13.61 14.29 27.77
C GLY A 558 14.36 15.47 27.16
N VAL A 559 15.67 15.30 27.02
CA VAL A 559 16.60 16.32 26.50
C VAL A 559 17.32 15.85 25.25
N THR A 560 17.88 16.79 24.50
CA THR A 560 18.89 16.49 23.48
C THR A 560 20.24 16.38 24.16
N ILE A 561 20.98 15.29 23.94
CA ILE A 561 22.31 15.08 24.53
C ILE A 561 23.36 15.12 23.42
N LEU A 562 24.38 15.95 23.58
CA LEU A 562 25.58 15.95 22.74
C LEU A 562 26.63 15.04 23.36
N ALA A 563 26.83 13.86 22.78
CA ALA A 563 27.97 12.99 23.10
C ALA A 563 29.20 13.33 22.24
N ASP A 564 28.98 13.93 21.07
CA ASP A 564 29.96 14.54 20.18
C ASP A 564 29.51 15.92 19.68
N ASP A 565 30.39 16.60 18.96
CA ASP A 565 30.06 17.87 18.29
C ASP A 565 28.90 17.64 17.29
N LEU A 566 28.04 18.65 17.13
CA LEU A 566 26.89 18.60 16.23
C LEU A 566 27.04 19.59 15.07
N LEU A 567 27.01 19.08 13.85
CA LEU A 567 26.88 19.89 12.64
C LEU A 567 25.43 19.91 12.16
N ILE A 568 24.87 21.10 12.01
CA ILE A 568 23.53 21.33 11.46
C ILE A 568 23.69 22.01 10.10
N THR A 569 23.41 21.27 9.04
CA THR A 569 23.34 21.76 7.67
C THR A 569 21.89 21.95 7.29
N HIS A 570 21.43 23.20 7.20
CA HIS A 570 20.04 23.50 6.88
C HIS A 570 19.92 24.35 5.62
N GLU A 571 19.53 23.73 4.52
CA GLU A 571 19.32 24.38 3.21
C GLU A 571 17.83 24.58 2.87
N GLY A 572 16.93 23.97 3.64
CA GLY A 572 15.47 24.15 3.53
C GLY A 572 14.95 25.54 3.95
N THR A 573 13.67 25.80 3.70
CA THR A 573 13.00 27.08 4.02
C THR A 573 12.19 27.07 5.32
N GLY A 574 11.84 25.88 5.83
CA GLY A 574 11.22 25.74 7.14
C GLY A 574 12.21 26.04 8.28
N THR A 575 11.72 25.98 9.51
CA THR A 575 12.56 26.15 10.71
C THR A 575 12.80 24.80 11.38
N LEU A 576 14.06 24.51 11.74
CA LEU A 576 14.40 23.47 12.72
C LEU A 576 14.34 24.05 14.13
N THR A 577 13.53 23.49 15.01
CA THR A 577 13.38 23.93 16.41
C THR A 577 13.81 22.84 17.38
N PHE A 578 14.75 23.16 18.26
CA PHE A 578 14.99 22.42 19.48
C PHE A 578 14.05 22.98 20.56
N ASP A 579 12.99 22.22 20.84
CA ASP A 579 11.89 22.59 21.76
C ASP A 579 12.11 22.05 23.18
N VAL A 580 13.27 21.46 23.45
CA VAL A 580 13.72 20.93 24.74
C VAL A 580 15.18 21.33 24.98
N PRO A 581 15.67 21.34 26.23
CA PRO A 581 17.07 21.63 26.53
C PRO A 581 18.04 20.74 25.77
N ILE A 582 19.14 21.35 25.34
CA ILE A 582 20.34 20.69 24.82
C ILE A 582 21.38 20.63 25.96
N THR A 583 21.89 19.44 26.22
CA THR A 583 22.91 19.15 27.22
C THR A 583 24.11 18.45 26.58
N GLU A 584 25.20 18.27 27.32
CA GLU A 584 26.41 17.61 26.82
C GLU A 584 26.94 16.58 27.81
N VAL A 585 27.67 15.58 27.31
CA VAL A 585 28.40 14.60 28.10
C VAL A 585 29.84 14.49 27.62
N ASN A 586 30.71 13.91 28.45
CA ASN A 586 32.12 13.66 28.11
C ASN A 586 32.91 14.92 27.73
N GLY A 587 32.65 16.03 28.41
CA GLY A 587 33.28 17.33 28.18
C GLY A 587 32.52 18.21 27.19
N SER A 588 33.02 19.42 26.99
CA SER A 588 32.41 20.45 26.16
C SER A 588 32.20 19.97 24.72
N LYS A 589 31.01 20.21 24.15
CA LYS A 589 30.62 19.88 22.77
C LYS A 589 30.09 21.12 22.03
N SER A 590 30.54 21.28 20.80
CA SER A 590 30.22 22.42 19.96
C SER A 590 29.02 22.13 19.06
N ILE A 591 28.28 23.19 18.72
CA ILE A 591 27.25 23.14 17.67
C ILE A 591 27.66 24.08 16.55
N ILE A 592 27.66 23.58 15.31
CA ILE A 592 27.97 24.36 14.11
C ILE A 592 26.71 24.42 13.25
N LYS A 593 26.24 25.63 12.92
CA LYS A 593 25.14 25.87 12.00
C LYS A 593 25.67 26.40 10.67
N THR A 594 25.31 25.72 9.58
CA THR A 594 25.55 26.14 8.18
C THR A 594 24.29 26.03 7.32
N GLY A 595 24.36 26.49 6.07
CA GLY A 595 23.24 26.57 5.13
C GLY A 595 22.29 27.74 5.38
N ALA A 596 21.51 28.11 4.37
CA ALA A 596 20.71 29.34 4.39
C ALA A 596 19.48 29.31 5.34
N GLY A 597 19.09 28.14 5.82
CA GLY A 597 17.89 27.91 6.63
C GLY A 597 17.97 28.40 8.08
N THR A 598 16.85 28.28 8.80
CA THR A 598 16.69 28.82 10.16
C THR A 598 16.70 27.72 11.22
N VAL A 599 17.49 27.90 12.28
CA VAL A 599 17.48 27.05 13.49
C VAL A 599 17.01 27.87 14.68
N SER A 600 16.22 27.26 15.56
CA SER A 600 15.73 27.89 16.78
C SER A 600 16.08 27.05 18.00
N PHE A 601 16.74 27.66 18.98
CA PHE A 601 16.89 27.13 20.32
C PHE A 601 15.83 27.75 21.22
N ALA A 602 14.78 26.98 21.51
CA ALA A 602 13.60 27.49 22.21
C ALA A 602 13.66 27.27 23.74
N ALA A 603 14.53 26.38 24.22
CA ALA A 603 14.73 26.08 25.63
C ALA A 603 15.99 26.76 26.21
N GLU A 604 16.11 26.75 27.53
CA GLU A 604 17.35 27.08 28.23
C GLU A 604 18.29 25.86 28.17
N ASN A 605 19.50 26.05 27.65
CA ASN A 605 20.44 24.97 27.36
C ASN A 605 21.63 24.98 28.33
N THR A 606 22.25 23.82 28.57
CA THR A 606 23.35 23.68 29.54
C THR A 606 24.69 23.26 28.91
N PHE A 607 24.74 23.05 27.60
CA PHE A 607 26.01 22.79 26.91
C PHE A 607 26.91 24.03 26.92
N THR A 608 28.20 23.82 27.15
CA THR A 608 29.18 24.90 27.36
C THR A 608 30.09 25.14 26.17
N GLY A 609 30.02 24.27 25.15
CA GLY A 609 30.83 24.39 23.95
C GLY A 609 30.43 25.54 23.04
N THR A 610 31.24 25.75 22.00
CA THR A 610 31.06 26.90 21.12
C THR A 610 29.83 26.69 20.23
N THR A 611 28.94 27.68 20.19
CA THR A 611 27.90 27.76 19.16
C THR A 611 28.43 28.60 18.01
N THR A 612 28.62 27.98 16.85
CA THR A 612 29.11 28.64 15.63
C THR A 612 27.98 28.77 14.60
N VAL A 613 27.79 29.97 14.05
CA VAL A 613 26.81 30.25 12.99
C VAL A 613 27.56 30.75 11.75
N ASN A 614 27.78 29.87 10.78
CA ASN A 614 28.49 30.20 9.54
C ASN A 614 27.54 30.78 8.47
N GLU A 615 26.30 30.30 8.43
CA GLU A 615 25.29 30.71 7.45
C GLU A 615 23.86 30.58 8.01
N GLY A 616 22.94 31.35 7.41
CA GLY A 616 21.51 31.35 7.77
C GLY A 616 21.22 32.08 9.09
N LEU A 617 20.11 31.74 9.73
CA LEU A 617 19.62 32.42 10.93
C LEU A 617 19.53 31.47 12.14
N LEU A 618 20.09 31.89 13.28
CA LEU A 618 19.90 31.24 14.57
C LEU A 618 18.99 32.10 15.47
N LEU A 619 17.85 31.55 15.89
CA LEU A 619 16.89 32.17 16.80
C LEU A 619 17.16 31.74 18.24
N LEU A 620 17.24 32.70 19.15
CA LEU A 620 17.52 32.52 20.57
C LEU A 620 16.41 33.13 21.44
N ASN A 621 16.11 32.47 22.55
CA ASN A 621 15.11 32.93 23.52
C ASN A 621 15.68 33.93 24.57
N GLY A 622 17.00 34.18 24.59
CA GLY A 622 17.69 35.01 25.58
C GLY A 622 18.34 34.23 26.72
N LYS A 623 18.21 32.91 26.74
CA LYS A 623 18.90 32.00 27.67
C LYS A 623 19.35 30.72 26.96
N ALA A 624 19.46 30.79 25.64
CA ALA A 624 19.65 29.61 24.81
C ALA A 624 21.11 29.20 24.71
N ILE A 625 22.05 30.11 25.01
CA ILE A 625 23.49 29.83 25.05
C ILE A 625 23.93 29.96 26.51
N HIS A 626 24.70 29.00 27.00
CA HIS A 626 25.17 29.05 28.38
C HIS A 626 26.08 30.28 28.61
N ASP A 627 25.95 30.92 29.78
CA ASP A 627 26.64 32.18 30.11
C ASP A 627 28.18 32.08 30.05
N SER A 628 28.76 30.87 30.15
CA SER A 628 30.21 30.65 29.99
C SER A 628 30.63 30.28 28.56
N ALA A 629 29.69 29.99 27.67
CA ALA A 629 29.95 29.50 26.33
C ALA A 629 30.36 30.62 25.37
N THR A 630 30.94 30.23 24.24
CA THR A 630 31.29 31.16 23.16
C THR A 630 30.20 31.13 22.08
N LEU A 631 29.74 32.31 21.66
CA LEU A 631 28.98 32.50 20.43
C LEU A 631 29.93 33.00 19.32
N SER A 632 30.03 32.26 18.23
CA SER A 632 30.80 32.64 17.04
C SER A 632 29.87 32.84 15.85
N ILE A 633 29.91 34.00 15.20
CA ILE A 633 29.12 34.29 14.00
C ILE A 633 30.09 34.65 12.87
N ASP A 634 30.04 33.93 11.76
CA ASP A 634 30.92 34.10 10.61
C ASP A 634 30.12 34.04 9.29
N GLY A 635 30.80 34.22 8.16
CA GLY A 635 30.22 34.06 6.84
C GLY A 635 28.99 34.95 6.62
N SER A 636 27.88 34.31 6.25
CA SER A 636 26.57 34.97 6.08
C SER A 636 25.62 34.74 7.26
N GLY A 637 26.13 34.12 8.34
CA GLY A 637 25.36 33.79 9.53
C GLY A 637 24.83 35.02 10.26
N GLN A 638 23.61 34.90 10.79
CA GLN A 638 23.00 35.88 11.66
C GLN A 638 22.39 35.24 12.91
N VAL A 639 22.35 36.00 14.00
CA VAL A 639 21.64 35.64 15.23
C VAL A 639 20.49 36.61 15.46
N GLN A 640 19.38 36.08 15.96
CA GLN A 640 18.26 36.87 16.46
C GLN A 640 17.88 36.40 17.86
N VAL A 641 18.13 37.27 18.84
CA VAL A 641 17.57 37.14 20.18
C VAL A 641 16.13 37.65 20.15
N THR A 642 15.23 37.01 20.88
CA THR A 642 13.84 37.50 21.03
C THR A 642 13.81 38.97 21.42
N GLU A 643 12.96 39.77 20.78
CA GLU A 643 12.87 41.22 21.02
C GLU A 643 12.59 41.50 22.51
N GLY A 644 13.38 42.40 23.10
CA GLY A 644 13.30 42.76 24.52
C GLY A 644 14.07 41.82 25.47
N ASN A 645 14.61 40.71 24.97
CA ASN A 645 15.44 39.80 25.75
C ASN A 645 16.94 40.08 25.55
N ILE A 646 17.74 39.59 26.51
CA ILE A 646 19.19 39.68 26.53
C ILE A 646 19.73 38.25 26.58
N GLU A 647 20.57 37.86 25.63
CA GLU A 647 21.31 36.59 25.67
C GLU A 647 22.70 36.85 26.26
N ASN A 648 23.08 36.15 27.34
CA ASN A 648 24.40 36.29 27.94
C ASN A 648 25.37 35.23 27.39
N VAL A 649 26.60 35.64 27.08
CA VAL A 649 27.66 34.73 26.61
C VAL A 649 28.99 35.08 27.26
N GLY A 650 29.85 34.07 27.43
CA GLY A 650 31.17 34.23 28.00
C GLY A 650 32.14 34.91 27.03
N SER A 651 31.95 34.66 25.73
CA SER A 651 32.71 35.29 24.66
C SER A 651 31.88 35.39 23.38
N LEU A 652 32.11 36.45 22.61
CA LEU A 652 31.53 36.66 21.28
C LEU A 652 32.65 36.80 20.25
N VAL A 653 32.54 36.07 19.14
CA VAL A 653 33.45 36.15 18.00
C VAL A 653 32.64 36.52 16.76
N LEU A 654 33.03 37.58 16.06
CA LEU A 654 32.38 38.06 14.84
C LEU A 654 33.39 38.06 13.69
N GLY A 655 33.14 37.29 12.63
CA GLY A 655 34.04 37.18 11.47
C GLY A 655 35.46 36.72 11.84
N GLY A 656 35.57 35.80 12.81
CA GLY A 656 36.84 35.34 13.37
C GLY A 656 37.53 36.31 14.35
N ILE A 657 36.92 37.44 14.68
CA ILE A 657 37.47 38.45 15.60
C ILE A 657 36.74 38.41 16.93
N ALA A 658 37.46 38.10 18.01
CA ALA A 658 36.93 38.17 19.38
C ALA A 658 36.54 39.62 19.73
N GLN A 659 35.37 39.76 20.34
CA GLN A 659 34.81 41.04 20.76
C GLN A 659 35.11 41.28 22.25
N ALA A 660 35.13 42.55 22.65
CA ALA A 660 35.31 42.93 24.06
C ALA A 660 33.99 42.78 24.84
N ASP A 661 34.07 42.72 26.17
CA ASP A 661 32.89 42.74 27.04
C ASP A 661 32.00 43.96 26.73
N GLY A 662 30.68 43.76 26.70
CA GLY A 662 29.72 44.79 26.32
C GLY A 662 28.47 44.22 25.64
N THR A 663 27.59 45.11 25.18
CA THR A 663 26.33 44.73 24.52
C THR A 663 26.41 44.89 23.00
N TYR A 664 25.89 43.89 22.28
CA TYR A 664 25.92 43.77 20.83
C TYR A 664 24.53 43.47 20.28
N GLY A 665 24.16 44.08 19.16
CA GLY A 665 22.86 43.85 18.55
C GLY A 665 22.65 44.67 17.28
N PRO A 666 21.47 44.56 16.64
CA PRO A 666 21.15 45.33 15.44
C PRO A 666 20.76 46.76 15.79
N THR A 667 20.66 47.60 14.76
CA THR A 667 20.08 48.95 14.85
C THR A 667 18.69 48.88 15.48
N GLY A 668 18.51 49.59 16.59
CA GLY A 668 17.24 49.66 17.33
C GLY A 668 17.13 48.73 18.54
N SER A 669 18.08 47.83 18.76
CA SER A 669 18.11 46.91 19.93
C SER A 669 18.46 47.58 21.26
N GLY A 670 19.10 48.75 21.23
CA GLY A 670 19.63 49.43 22.41
C GLY A 670 21.03 48.97 22.84
N ALA A 671 21.66 48.08 22.07
CA ALA A 671 23.06 47.67 22.28
C ALA A 671 24.04 48.84 22.08
N GLU A 672 25.15 48.81 22.83
CA GLU A 672 26.24 49.78 22.70
C GLU A 672 26.96 49.61 21.35
N THR A 673 27.21 48.37 20.95
CA THR A 673 27.84 48.04 19.66
C THR A 673 26.79 47.53 18.68
N ILE A 674 26.51 48.35 17.66
CA ILE A 674 25.55 48.02 16.60
C ILE A 674 26.23 47.26 15.47
N ASN A 675 25.66 46.10 15.09
CA ASN A 675 26.15 45.29 13.97
C ASN A 675 25.01 44.57 13.24
N ASP A 676 24.47 45.21 12.20
CA ASP A 676 23.39 44.66 11.36
C ASP A 676 23.85 43.53 10.41
N LEU A 677 25.16 43.24 10.35
CA LEU A 677 25.66 42.14 9.53
C LEU A 677 25.44 40.79 10.23
N TYR A 678 25.73 40.71 11.53
CA TYR A 678 25.67 39.47 12.30
C TYR A 678 24.44 39.35 13.20
N PHE A 679 23.69 40.43 13.40
CA PHE A 679 22.45 40.40 14.16
C PHE A 679 21.27 40.80 13.27
N ALA A 680 20.22 39.98 13.27
CA ALA A 680 19.05 40.22 12.45
C ALA A 680 18.24 41.43 12.93
N ALA A 681 17.53 42.10 12.02
CA ALA A 681 16.62 43.19 12.38
C ALA A 681 15.58 42.71 13.40
N THR A 682 15.16 43.58 14.34
CA THR A 682 14.24 43.26 15.45
C THR A 682 14.77 42.30 16.52
N SER A 683 16.05 41.93 16.47
CA SER A 683 16.68 41.19 17.57
C SER A 683 16.71 42.00 18.87
N GLY A 684 16.61 41.30 20.00
CA GLY A 684 17.17 41.74 21.28
C GLY A 684 18.69 41.88 21.21
N LEU A 685 19.38 41.83 22.34
CA LEU A 685 20.83 42.03 22.39
C LEU A 685 21.57 40.82 22.97
N VAL A 686 22.84 40.67 22.58
CA VAL A 686 23.81 39.77 23.19
C VAL A 686 24.67 40.58 24.16
N ASN A 687 24.84 40.08 25.37
CA ASN A 687 25.69 40.66 26.41
C ASN A 687 26.91 39.76 26.63
N VAL A 688 28.10 40.30 26.44
CA VAL A 688 29.37 39.57 26.48
C VAL A 688 30.10 39.86 27.77
N GLY A 689 30.58 38.83 28.45
CA GLY A 689 31.36 38.98 29.68
C GLY A 689 30.51 39.36 30.90
N ALA A 690 29.22 39.01 30.89
CA ALA A 690 28.38 39.09 32.08
C ALA A 690 29.02 38.25 33.21
N PRO A 691 29.01 38.72 34.48
CA PRO A 691 29.44 37.86 35.59
C PRO A 691 28.57 36.60 35.60
N VAL A 692 29.20 35.43 35.49
CA VAL A 692 28.51 34.15 35.69
C VAL A 692 28.10 34.08 37.16
N LEU A 693 26.84 34.37 37.45
CA LEU A 693 26.30 34.32 38.80
C LEU A 693 26.05 32.87 39.19
N ASN A 694 26.53 32.44 40.36
CA ASN A 694 26.16 31.13 40.90
C ASN A 694 24.67 31.11 41.34
N ALA A 695 24.13 29.94 41.67
CA ALA A 695 22.72 29.78 42.04
C ALA A 695 22.28 30.71 43.20
N TYR A 696 23.17 30.96 44.16
CA TYR A 696 22.91 31.89 45.26
C TYR A 696 22.95 33.34 44.80
N GLU A 697 23.98 33.74 44.02
CA GLU A 697 24.10 35.10 43.47
C GLU A 697 22.93 35.46 42.53
N SER A 698 22.41 34.47 41.80
CA SER A 698 21.20 34.59 40.99
C SER A 698 19.96 34.78 41.87
N PHE A 699 19.83 33.98 42.94
CA PHE A 699 18.74 34.09 43.92
C PHE A 699 18.65 35.48 44.56
N VAL A 700 19.77 36.04 45.02
CA VAL A 700 19.80 37.38 45.64
C VAL A 700 19.80 38.53 44.63
N SER A 701 19.88 38.24 43.32
CA SER A 701 19.94 39.29 42.28
C SER A 701 18.66 40.13 42.19
N VAL A 702 17.53 39.61 42.69
CA VAL A 702 16.23 40.28 42.74
C VAL A 702 16.17 41.39 43.80
N ILE A 703 17.06 41.36 44.80
CA ILE A 703 17.17 42.40 45.84
C ILE A 703 17.75 43.65 45.21
N VAL A 704 17.03 44.77 45.32
CA VAL A 704 17.38 46.03 44.63
C VAL A 704 18.69 46.63 45.14
N ASP A 705 18.94 46.58 46.46
CA ASP A 705 20.18 47.08 47.04
C ASP A 705 21.23 45.95 47.12
N PRO A 706 22.36 46.04 46.41
CA PRO A 706 23.43 45.04 46.49
C PRO A 706 24.03 44.89 47.89
N ALA A 707 23.88 45.89 48.77
CA ALA A 707 24.39 45.83 50.14
C ALA A 707 23.62 44.82 51.02
N ASP A 708 22.41 44.43 50.62
CA ASP A 708 21.53 43.54 51.40
C ASP A 708 21.49 42.11 50.83
N ARG A 709 22.47 41.75 49.97
CA ARG A 709 22.54 40.45 49.27
C ARG A 709 23.42 39.41 49.96
N GLY A 710 23.98 39.71 51.13
CA GLY A 710 24.82 38.79 51.89
C GLY A 710 24.01 37.65 52.49
N ILE A 711 24.69 36.53 52.78
CA ILE A 711 24.07 35.31 53.32
C ILE A 711 23.39 35.51 54.68
N GLU A 712 23.82 36.51 55.43
CA GLU A 712 23.29 36.88 56.76
C GLU A 712 22.34 38.08 56.71
N ASP A 713 22.14 38.69 55.54
CA ASP A 713 21.24 39.83 55.39
C ASP A 713 19.78 39.37 55.31
N ASP A 714 18.86 40.22 55.76
CA ASP A 714 17.42 39.98 55.87
C ASP A 714 16.68 41.23 55.34
N PRO A 715 16.60 41.40 54.00
CA PRO A 715 16.08 42.61 53.35
C PRO A 715 14.57 42.81 53.52
N ASP A 716 13.79 41.74 53.70
CA ASP A 716 12.33 41.80 53.87
C ASP A 716 11.89 41.79 55.35
N GLY A 717 12.82 41.50 56.27
CA GLY A 717 12.68 41.69 57.70
C GLY A 717 11.80 40.63 58.36
N ASP A 718 11.73 39.44 57.78
CA ASP A 718 10.94 38.34 58.32
C ASP A 718 11.68 37.52 59.42
N GLY A 719 12.98 37.79 59.57
CA GLY A 719 13.87 37.16 60.54
C GLY A 719 14.64 35.95 60.01
N ILE A 720 14.55 35.63 58.72
CA ILE A 720 15.23 34.53 58.05
C ILE A 720 16.24 35.11 57.04
N PRO A 721 17.56 34.89 57.24
CA PRO A 721 18.56 35.45 56.34
C PRO A 721 18.55 34.82 54.94
N ASN A 722 18.96 35.58 53.92
CA ASN A 722 19.05 35.16 52.51
C ASN A 722 19.68 33.78 52.30
N GLY A 723 20.73 33.44 53.04
CA GLY A 723 21.40 32.13 52.93
C GLY A 723 20.50 30.98 53.38
N ILE A 724 19.72 31.18 54.44
CA ILE A 724 18.74 30.20 54.93
C ILE A 724 17.55 30.12 53.99
N GLU A 725 17.03 31.26 53.52
CA GLU A 725 15.93 31.31 52.55
C GLU A 725 16.29 30.56 51.26
N PHE A 726 17.48 30.79 50.72
CA PHE A 726 17.97 30.03 49.57
C PHE A 726 17.95 28.54 49.87
N VAL A 727 18.51 28.09 50.98
CA VAL A 727 18.57 26.66 51.32
C VAL A 727 17.18 26.03 51.46
N ILE A 728 16.25 26.70 52.14
CA ILE A 728 14.91 26.14 52.41
C ILE A 728 13.92 26.32 51.26
N GLY A 729 14.30 27.06 50.21
CA GLY A 729 13.45 27.37 49.07
C GLY A 729 12.46 28.52 49.34
N GLY A 730 12.81 29.44 50.23
CA GLY A 730 12.10 30.69 50.51
C GLY A 730 12.36 31.79 49.46
N SER A 731 12.03 33.04 49.79
CA SER A 731 12.14 34.19 48.89
C SER A 731 12.62 35.43 49.63
N PRO A 732 13.71 36.09 49.19
CA PRO A 732 14.37 37.18 49.90
C PRO A 732 13.66 38.53 49.76
N LEU A 733 12.37 38.50 49.48
CA LEU A 733 11.49 39.66 49.28
C LEU A 733 10.10 39.40 49.88
N ASP A 734 9.81 38.18 50.34
CA ASP A 734 8.52 37.80 50.87
C ASP A 734 8.54 37.91 52.39
N SER A 735 7.70 38.79 52.93
CA SER A 735 7.66 39.08 54.38
C SER A 735 7.33 37.90 55.33
N SER A 736 7.24 36.65 54.85
CA SER A 736 7.09 35.46 55.71
C SER A 736 7.42 34.13 55.02
N ASP A 737 8.53 33.51 55.40
CA ASP A 737 8.95 32.15 55.03
C ASP A 737 8.82 31.13 56.16
N LEU A 738 8.05 31.46 57.19
CA LEU A 738 7.87 30.65 58.41
C LEU A 738 7.39 29.21 58.14
N ALA A 739 6.73 28.96 57.01
CA ALA A 739 6.24 27.64 56.63
C ALA A 739 7.36 26.68 56.19
N PHE A 740 8.55 27.20 55.86
CA PHE A 740 9.68 26.44 55.35
C PHE A 740 10.77 26.18 56.41
N LEU A 741 10.60 26.76 57.60
CA LEU A 741 11.54 26.61 58.70
C LEU A 741 11.70 25.13 59.13
N PRO A 742 12.89 24.75 59.61
CA PRO A 742 13.12 23.41 60.11
C PRO A 742 12.18 23.02 61.25
N THR A 743 11.84 21.73 61.31
CA THR A 743 11.05 21.14 62.40
C THR A 743 11.89 20.21 63.26
N GLY A 744 11.53 20.08 64.53
CA GLY A 744 12.21 19.21 65.49
C GLY A 744 11.22 18.35 66.25
N GLU A 745 11.48 17.04 66.34
CA GLU A 745 10.68 16.12 67.14
C GLU A 745 11.54 15.07 67.86
N PHE A 746 11.03 14.58 69.00
CA PHE A 746 11.65 13.46 69.71
C PHE A 746 11.13 12.15 69.14
N VAL A 747 12.04 11.29 68.72
CA VAL A 747 11.70 10.01 68.09
C VAL A 747 12.48 8.87 68.75
N ASN A 748 11.82 7.71 68.84
CA ASN A 748 12.47 6.45 69.16
C ASN A 748 12.46 5.60 67.90
N VAL A 749 13.61 5.47 67.24
CA VAL A 749 13.73 4.84 65.92
C VAL A 749 15.00 4.01 65.83
N ASP A 750 14.94 2.93 65.06
CA ASP A 750 16.11 2.11 64.72
C ASP A 750 16.66 2.56 63.36
N LEU A 751 17.86 3.14 63.38
CA LEU A 751 18.58 3.63 62.19
C LEU A 751 19.80 2.77 61.87
N GLY A 752 19.80 1.50 62.28
CA GLY A 752 20.84 0.52 61.92
C GLY A 752 21.68 0.00 63.10
N ASN A 753 21.38 0.40 64.33
CA ASN A 753 22.07 -0.06 65.55
C ASN A 753 21.11 -0.40 66.72
N GLY A 754 19.82 -0.62 66.42
CA GLY A 754 18.76 -0.82 67.41
C GLY A 754 18.04 0.49 67.78
N PRO A 755 16.82 0.41 68.33
CA PRO A 755 16.00 1.58 68.64
C PRO A 755 16.68 2.45 69.71
N SER A 756 16.87 3.73 69.40
CA SER A 756 17.46 4.73 70.29
C SER A 756 16.64 6.03 70.28
N ASP A 757 16.77 6.83 71.33
CA ASP A 757 16.10 8.14 71.44
C ASP A 757 16.93 9.22 70.75
N TYR A 758 16.32 9.86 69.75
CA TYR A 758 16.89 10.95 68.97
C TYR A 758 16.03 12.20 69.04
N ILE A 759 16.67 13.34 68.82
CA ILE A 759 16.00 14.52 68.26
C ILE A 759 16.18 14.43 66.75
N GLN A 760 15.06 14.28 66.03
CA GLN A 760 15.03 14.41 64.59
C GLN A 760 14.84 15.88 64.24
N PHE A 761 15.83 16.47 63.58
CA PHE A 761 15.78 17.82 63.03
C PHE A 761 15.63 17.72 61.52
N THR A 762 14.51 18.18 61.00
CA THR A 762 14.16 18.07 59.58
C THR A 762 14.23 19.44 58.93
N TYR A 763 15.00 19.57 57.85
CA TYR A 763 15.04 20.82 57.07
C TYR A 763 14.92 20.56 55.56
N ARG A 764 14.53 21.62 54.84
CA ARG A 764 14.46 21.70 53.38
C ARG A 764 15.82 22.09 52.82
N SER A 765 16.29 21.41 51.77
CA SER A 765 17.51 21.78 51.06
C SER A 765 17.24 21.82 49.56
N ARG A 766 17.56 22.91 48.88
CA ARG A 766 17.61 22.93 47.42
C ARG A 766 18.65 21.93 46.89
N SER A 767 18.37 21.37 45.72
CA SER A 767 19.28 20.46 45.02
C SER A 767 20.44 21.19 44.31
N ASP A 768 20.31 22.50 44.06
CA ASP A 768 21.33 23.38 43.47
C ASP A 768 22.10 24.20 44.52
N VAL A 769 22.13 23.73 45.78
CA VAL A 769 22.73 24.42 46.93
C VAL A 769 24.26 24.53 46.89
N ALA A 770 24.93 24.02 45.85
CA ALA A 770 26.39 23.95 45.71
C ALA A 770 27.22 25.19 46.12
N PRO A 771 26.76 26.47 45.98
CA PRO A 771 27.52 27.61 46.52
C PRO A 771 27.51 27.72 48.05
N LEU A 772 26.67 26.95 48.76
CA LEU A 772 26.53 26.95 50.21
C LEU A 772 26.66 25.53 50.79
N ALA A 773 27.03 25.46 52.07
CA ALA A 773 27.13 24.26 52.87
C ALA A 773 26.09 24.32 54.00
N PRO A 774 24.83 23.90 53.75
CA PRO A 774 23.84 23.79 54.80
C PRO A 774 24.20 22.61 55.73
N GLY A 775 24.05 22.82 57.03
CA GLY A 775 24.29 21.78 58.02
C GLY A 775 23.62 22.09 59.34
N VAL A 776 23.28 21.04 60.08
CA VAL A 776 22.71 21.20 61.42
C VAL A 776 23.84 21.29 62.42
N GLU A 777 23.83 22.32 63.24
CA GLU A 777 24.72 22.44 64.38
C GLU A 777 23.96 22.16 65.67
N TYR A 778 24.67 21.65 66.68
CA TYR A 778 24.11 21.44 68.01
C TYR A 778 24.98 22.01 69.13
N ASP A 779 24.32 22.39 70.22
CA ASP A 779 24.93 22.90 71.46
C ASP A 779 24.13 22.40 72.68
N THR A 780 24.68 22.48 73.88
CA THR A 780 24.09 21.97 75.12
C THR A 780 23.72 23.05 76.14
N ASP A 781 24.22 24.29 76.02
CA ASP A 781 23.96 25.33 77.02
C ASP A 781 23.55 26.72 76.50
N LEU A 782 23.65 26.99 75.19
CA LEU A 782 23.35 28.28 74.53
C LEU A 782 24.16 29.47 75.06
N GLN A 783 25.29 29.25 75.75
CA GLN A 783 26.05 30.32 76.40
C GLN A 783 27.28 30.79 75.63
N GLY A 784 27.53 30.28 74.42
CA GLY A 784 28.66 30.70 73.59
C GLY A 784 28.52 30.36 72.11
N ASP A 785 29.59 30.63 71.35
CA ASP A 785 29.70 30.38 69.91
C ASP A 785 30.22 28.96 69.57
N ASP A 786 30.34 28.08 70.58
CA ASP A 786 30.93 26.73 70.46
C ASP A 786 29.93 25.68 69.91
N TRP A 787 29.17 26.05 68.87
CA TRP A 787 28.25 25.14 68.19
C TRP A 787 29.01 24.05 67.43
N VAL A 788 28.57 22.80 67.58
CA VAL A 788 29.19 21.64 66.91
C VAL A 788 28.42 21.30 65.65
N LEU A 789 29.09 21.35 64.49
CA LEU A 789 28.51 20.89 63.24
C LEU A 789 28.30 19.37 63.28
N SER A 790 27.06 18.94 63.06
CA SER A 790 26.71 17.53 62.97
C SER A 790 27.32 16.90 61.70
N ALA A 791 27.77 15.65 61.81
CA ALA A 791 28.35 14.91 60.71
C ALA A 791 27.84 13.47 60.76
N ASP A 792 27.44 12.94 59.61
CA ASP A 792 26.90 11.59 59.52
C ASP A 792 27.89 10.54 60.03
N GLY A 793 27.40 9.60 60.85
CA GLY A 793 28.20 8.55 61.47
C GLY A 793 29.11 9.00 62.63
N VAL A 794 29.17 10.30 62.96
CA VAL A 794 30.01 10.84 64.04
C VAL A 794 29.20 10.98 65.32
N ASN A 795 29.73 10.48 66.45
CA ASN A 795 29.08 10.52 67.77
C ASN A 795 27.63 9.98 67.79
N GLY A 796 27.30 9.07 66.87
CA GLY A 796 25.97 8.48 66.73
C GLY A 796 24.95 9.34 65.99
N VAL A 797 25.36 10.47 65.40
CA VAL A 797 24.54 11.26 64.48
C VAL A 797 24.27 10.43 63.22
N VAL A 798 23.03 10.50 62.72
CA VAL A 798 22.64 9.92 61.44
C VAL A 798 21.99 11.01 60.59
N ILE A 799 22.42 11.16 59.34
CA ILE A 799 21.84 12.12 58.39
C ILE A 799 21.25 11.35 57.22
N GLN A 800 19.96 11.53 56.96
CA GLN A 800 19.28 10.92 55.82
C GLN A 800 18.75 12.01 54.90
N THR A 801 19.01 11.87 53.60
CA THR A 801 18.51 12.78 52.57
C THR A 801 17.54 12.02 51.66
N THR A 802 16.34 12.57 51.51
CA THR A 802 15.34 12.09 50.55
C THR A 802 15.25 13.11 49.41
N GLY A 803 15.71 12.72 48.23
CA GLY A 803 15.65 13.55 47.03
C GLY A 803 14.21 13.95 46.68
N ASN A 804 13.96 15.23 46.38
CA ASN A 804 12.62 15.78 46.15
C ASN A 804 11.60 15.47 47.27
N GLY A 805 12.08 15.33 48.52
CA GLY A 805 11.26 14.87 49.65
C GLY A 805 10.16 15.85 50.09
N PHE A 806 10.20 17.10 49.63
CA PHE A 806 9.13 18.08 49.80
C PHE A 806 8.44 18.43 48.48
N GLU A 807 9.23 18.79 47.47
CA GLU A 807 8.78 19.12 46.12
C GLU A 807 9.94 18.95 45.13
N ALA A 808 9.67 19.08 43.82
CA ALA A 808 10.70 18.97 42.81
C ALA A 808 11.80 20.04 43.01
N GLY A 809 13.06 19.59 43.11
CA GLY A 809 14.21 20.46 43.38
C GLY A 809 14.46 20.76 44.86
N ILE A 810 13.59 20.32 45.78
CA ILE A 810 13.74 20.52 47.22
C ILE A 810 13.78 19.17 47.94
N ASP A 811 14.97 18.84 48.44
CA ASP A 811 15.24 17.64 49.20
C ASP A 811 14.80 17.79 50.66
N ARG A 812 14.43 16.65 51.26
CA ARG A 812 14.18 16.55 52.69
C ARG A 812 15.41 15.97 53.37
N VAL A 813 15.97 16.71 54.33
CA VAL A 813 17.12 16.25 55.11
C VAL A 813 16.70 16.05 56.57
N ASP A 814 16.76 14.80 57.02
CA ASP A 814 16.49 14.40 58.39
C ASP A 814 17.83 14.18 59.13
N VAL A 815 18.12 15.02 60.13
CA VAL A 815 19.30 14.90 61.00
C VAL A 815 18.89 14.36 62.36
N TYR A 816 19.34 13.15 62.68
CA TYR A 816 19.06 12.47 63.94
C TYR A 816 20.21 12.69 64.92
N LEU A 817 19.99 13.55 65.91
CA LEU A 817 20.92 13.83 67.00
C LEU A 817 20.62 12.90 68.20
N PRO A 818 21.51 11.98 68.58
CA PRO A 818 21.22 11.05 69.66
C PRO A 818 21.16 11.76 71.02
N SER A 819 20.23 11.33 71.87
CA SER A 819 20.08 11.85 73.23
C SER A 819 21.34 11.75 74.10
N SER A 820 22.30 10.89 73.74
CA SER A 820 23.62 10.82 74.40
C SER A 820 24.49 12.06 74.20
N LEU A 821 24.16 12.93 73.25
CA LEU A 821 24.82 14.24 73.08
C LEU A 821 24.33 15.28 74.09
N ALA A 822 23.19 15.04 74.75
CA ALA A 822 22.64 16.00 75.71
C ALA A 822 23.45 16.03 77.01
N ILE A 823 23.77 17.24 77.48
CA ILE A 823 24.37 17.47 78.79
C ILE A 823 23.30 18.08 79.70
N ASP A 824 23.16 17.55 80.92
CA ASP A 824 22.09 17.93 81.86
C ASP A 824 20.67 17.84 81.27
N GLY A 825 20.47 16.93 80.31
CA GLY A 825 19.19 16.72 79.63
C GLY A 825 18.83 17.82 78.63
N LYS A 826 19.80 18.64 78.20
CA LYS A 826 19.61 19.70 77.22
C LYS A 826 20.49 19.49 75.99
N ILE A 827 19.90 19.77 74.84
CA ILE A 827 20.56 19.88 73.55
C ILE A 827 19.70 20.81 72.70
N PHE A 828 20.35 21.65 71.91
CA PHE A 828 19.76 22.62 71.01
C PHE A 828 20.32 22.36 69.63
N ALA A 829 19.50 22.57 68.60
CA ALA A 829 19.90 22.38 67.22
C ALA A 829 19.48 23.59 66.40
N ARG A 830 20.29 23.97 65.41
CA ARG A 830 19.96 25.01 64.44
C ARG A 830 20.45 24.62 63.06
N LEU A 831 19.76 25.12 62.04
CA LEU A 831 20.29 25.11 60.68
C LEU A 831 21.33 26.23 60.58
N SER A 832 22.54 25.88 60.13
CA SER A 832 23.60 26.80 59.78
C SER A 832 23.83 26.71 58.29
N VAL A 833 24.03 27.87 57.65
CA VAL A 833 24.40 27.96 56.25
C VAL A 833 25.71 28.73 56.17
N ARG A 834 26.66 28.19 55.41
CA ARG A 834 28.01 28.73 55.27
C ARG A 834 28.41 28.70 53.81
N LEU A 835 29.32 29.58 53.39
CA LEU A 835 29.93 29.46 52.07
C LEU A 835 30.79 28.20 52.00
N THR A 836 30.71 27.46 50.90
CA THR A 836 31.70 26.43 50.57
C THR A 836 33.05 27.11 50.31
N GLN A 837 34.11 26.67 50.98
CA GLN A 837 35.47 27.18 50.77
C GLN A 837 36.12 26.58 49.52
#